data_AF-A0A818ZZ39-F1
#
_entry.id   AF-A0A818ZZ39-F1
#
_cell.length_a   1.000
_cell.length_b   1.000
_cell.length_c   1.000
_cell.angle_alpha   90.00
_cell.angle_beta   90.00
_cell.angle_gamma   90.00
#
_symmetry.space_group_name_H-M   'P 1'
#
loop_
_entity.id
_entity.type
_entity.pdbx_description
1 polymer ?
#
loop_
_entity_poly.entity_id
_entity_poly.type
_entity_poly.pdbx_seq_one_letter_code
_entity_poly.pdbx_strand_id
1 'polypeptide(L)'
;MPQPDRILLVVSILEGRNFPNQSSCQLTVDAKFDGEILVTDPVEFSSTPDINQELAWELDKKTFQQHKLQRSVIKCNAYATTSPGVRDNLGYFMIDVRPLSTTQTIRWHRLLQTKYPKLKPEFSICAYIEDDQATKSTITTATTTTTASKISKTSTNTTSARSKHLQPVLLEDKGYYQLGADISSAEIFSLSITTCSAKNLIHLMPSNTNITNQDGYFFYYTLFGNKIITEKFHDLIQPEFNPERASVRIRTSIQLLRSYFETFHPIEFCLLSGNDIIGQTQVPLHKIVKPLQQKSGMDKIFDVLTEEFNLRLSPSKDNEKIKMTEDENSQPLVKIIVKLTRETSANEQKPNNEKQNRTRSNSVNNHNSNTTLIDHDNSIRQRVQQISINNHATTDDRLPTPIFDNSNDHHLTHHYCLSIDLKSLRNLRLSNSTYLYCRYVYPFLGTSTPILTHPPLHIPYTSSAPPNEHQLPHGLCIFNFAVNAEQLTTHFHREPLTIEVYCRDQERSERKDQLFGIVRLQLEKVLQVEKQRCSSNVNGILGWRQTWTQALPVIGTNTEKCAELLVTVVIEDLGSLQLNSTATPRPQSVPPQHLDLNNVFQRPSEDAQLQAAYELQLWKESKELEFEKHLREIEAKKLYELMEAFKEKDRERESLLQKKMKEYGELEKQMKRALADIEKREKQLNTNEQEIQRMQIDLKRDYDNKHIEIREASKRLQEQSEHTITLEKSKNQALDDELIRLKRSLAEWEKRYRDKEQEYFSYKEKQRSAPEVKLQAEINMLTLEKNELQRKLDASLTSADRYKQQWLKALKEYQRLKQREQDQSKVLLQKQQQELEHMRLRYLAAEENDIMKNDHKQLESIKNELNKLRDVSTTPTISGGLQTNSTLSDDNDHLEQVDQQLGVLIEHRDTLLQTGTYTHSDALIQELERRIQEAMKRKSSSSRH
;
A
#
# COMPACT_ATOMS: atom_id res chain seq x y z
N MET A 1 -28.83 5.63 25.71
CA MET A 1 -29.07 6.45 24.50
C MET A 1 -28.30 5.81 23.36
N PRO A 2 -28.90 5.49 22.21
CA PRO A 2 -28.13 5.04 21.05
C PRO A 2 -27.18 6.16 20.61
N GLN A 3 -25.91 5.82 20.35
CA GLN A 3 -24.92 6.77 19.80
C GLN A 3 -25.46 7.36 18.49
N PRO A 4 -25.30 8.67 18.25
CA PRO A 4 -25.62 9.24 16.95
C PRO A 4 -24.73 8.60 15.88
N ASP A 5 -25.33 8.16 14.76
CA ASP A 5 -24.59 7.71 13.57
C ASP A 5 -23.83 8.91 13.00
N ARG A 6 -22.53 8.98 13.27
CA ARG A 6 -21.63 10.07 12.85
C ARG A 6 -21.02 9.78 11.49
N ILE A 7 -20.94 10.81 10.65
CA ILE A 7 -20.35 10.81 9.31
C ILE A 7 -19.26 11.88 9.29
N LEU A 8 -18.10 11.55 8.73
CA LEU A 8 -17.06 12.53 8.41
C LEU A 8 -17.20 12.95 6.95
N LEU A 9 -17.34 14.25 6.71
CA LEU A 9 -17.25 14.85 5.38
C LEU A 9 -15.81 15.32 5.18
N VAL A 10 -15.10 14.74 4.22
CA VAL A 10 -13.66 14.98 3.98
C VAL A 10 -13.47 15.71 2.64
N VAL A 11 -12.64 16.76 2.65
CA VAL A 11 -12.17 17.50 1.48
C VAL A 11 -10.64 17.52 1.48
N SER A 12 -10.03 16.80 0.56
CA SER A 12 -8.59 16.77 0.32
C SER A 12 -8.21 17.74 -0.80
N ILE A 13 -7.40 18.74 -0.47
CA ILE A 13 -6.83 19.70 -1.42
C ILE A 13 -5.44 19.20 -1.80
N LEU A 14 -5.30 18.71 -3.03
CA LEU A 14 -4.11 17.97 -3.46
C LEU A 14 -3.05 18.91 -4.04
N GLU A 15 -3.38 19.57 -5.15
CA GLU A 15 -2.43 20.42 -5.88
C GLU A 15 -3.14 21.58 -6.58
N GLY A 16 -2.40 22.63 -6.91
CA GLY A 16 -2.86 23.73 -7.75
C GLY A 16 -2.12 23.78 -9.08
N ARG A 17 -2.70 24.48 -10.06
CA ARG A 17 -2.04 24.79 -11.34
C ARG A 17 -2.44 26.16 -11.87
N ASN A 18 -1.63 26.70 -12.76
CA ASN A 18 -1.80 28.01 -13.39
C ASN A 18 -1.81 29.18 -12.38
N PHE A 19 -1.03 29.07 -11.31
CA PHE A 19 -0.75 30.20 -10.43
C PHE A 19 0.44 31.01 -10.98
N PRO A 20 0.54 32.33 -10.65
CA PRO A 20 1.74 33.09 -10.99
C PRO A 20 2.93 32.63 -10.15
N ASN A 21 4.13 32.71 -10.71
CA ASN A 21 5.35 32.40 -9.96
C ASN A 21 5.74 33.64 -9.13
N GLN A 22 5.63 33.56 -7.81
CA GLN A 22 5.99 34.66 -6.90
C GLN A 22 6.76 34.11 -5.70
N SER A 23 8.08 34.23 -5.75
CA SER A 23 8.97 33.89 -4.64
C SER A 23 8.79 34.91 -3.51
N SER A 24 8.34 34.43 -2.33
CA SER A 24 8.16 35.12 -1.02
C SER A 24 6.75 35.07 -0.41
N CYS A 25 5.75 34.48 -1.08
CA CYS A 25 4.39 34.35 -0.53
C CYS A 25 4.08 32.92 -0.08
N GLN A 26 3.20 32.76 0.90
CA GLN A 26 2.62 31.48 1.30
C GLN A 26 1.16 31.38 0.91
N LEU A 27 0.74 30.25 0.35
CA LEU A 27 -0.63 29.93 -0.01
C LEU A 27 -1.34 29.21 1.14
N THR A 28 -2.55 29.64 1.46
CA THR A 28 -3.46 28.96 2.40
C THR A 28 -4.85 28.90 1.80
N VAL A 29 -5.62 27.85 2.11
CA VAL A 29 -7.01 27.71 1.68
C VAL A 29 -7.92 27.54 2.89
N ASP A 30 -8.88 28.44 3.03
CA ASP A 30 -9.92 28.40 4.07
C ASP A 30 -11.17 27.75 3.49
N ALA A 31 -11.53 26.56 3.97
CA ALA A 31 -12.78 25.90 3.65
C ALA A 31 -13.81 26.17 4.75
N LYS A 32 -14.94 26.76 4.39
CA LYS A 32 -16.05 27.05 5.30
C LYS A 32 -17.24 26.15 5.02
N PHE A 33 -17.70 25.46 6.04
CA PHE A 33 -18.89 24.60 6.01
C PHE A 33 -19.58 24.58 7.38
N ASP A 34 -20.91 24.63 7.38
CA ASP A 34 -21.77 24.60 8.58
C ASP A 34 -21.37 25.57 9.72
N GLY A 35 -20.87 26.75 9.37
CA GLY A 35 -20.43 27.77 10.34
C GLY A 35 -18.99 27.60 10.83
N GLU A 36 -18.38 26.45 10.60
CA GLU A 36 -16.97 26.16 10.91
C GLU A 36 -16.05 26.46 9.73
N ILE A 37 -14.83 26.89 10.03
CA ILE A 37 -13.79 27.19 9.04
C ILE A 37 -12.57 26.34 9.38
N LEU A 38 -12.15 25.52 8.43
CA LEU A 38 -10.91 24.76 8.49
C LEU A 38 -9.93 25.35 7.47
N VAL A 39 -8.65 25.41 7.84
CA VAL A 39 -7.61 26.10 7.07
C VAL A 39 -6.46 25.14 6.83
N THR A 40 -5.94 25.11 5.61
CA THR A 40 -4.71 24.37 5.31
C THR A 40 -3.49 25.07 5.92
N ASP A 41 -2.47 24.29 6.29
CA ASP A 41 -1.16 24.81 6.62
C ASP A 41 -0.58 25.62 5.45
N PRO A 42 0.24 26.66 5.73
CA PRO A 42 0.84 27.49 4.69
C PRO A 42 1.80 26.70 3.80
N VAL A 43 1.57 26.75 2.49
CA VAL A 43 2.38 26.10 1.46
C VAL A 43 3.11 27.16 0.63
N GLU A 44 4.28 26.86 0.08
CA GLU A 44 5.00 27.79 -0.79
C GLU A 44 4.14 28.20 -2.01
N PHE A 45 4.07 29.51 -2.29
CA PHE A 45 3.34 30.04 -3.43
C PHE A 45 4.15 29.85 -4.72
N SER A 46 3.80 28.82 -5.51
CA SER A 46 4.43 28.51 -6.80
C SER A 46 3.39 28.45 -7.92
N SER A 47 3.83 28.23 -9.16
CA SER A 47 2.92 28.06 -10.31
C SER A 47 2.06 26.79 -10.23
N THR A 48 2.53 25.80 -9.47
CA THR A 48 1.88 24.51 -9.21
C THR A 48 2.04 24.14 -7.73
N PRO A 49 1.28 24.79 -6.83
CA PRO A 49 1.44 24.58 -5.40
C PRO A 49 1.01 23.16 -5.00
N ASP A 50 1.88 22.45 -4.27
CA ASP A 50 1.64 21.08 -3.80
C ASP A 50 1.14 21.12 -2.35
N ILE A 51 -0.15 20.82 -2.14
CA ILE A 51 -0.85 21.11 -0.88
C ILE A 51 -1.06 19.85 -0.06
N ASN A 52 -1.55 18.77 -0.67
CA ASN A 52 -1.82 17.44 -0.10
C ASN A 52 -2.32 17.46 1.36
N GLN A 53 -3.39 18.20 1.62
CA GLN A 53 -3.98 18.33 2.97
C GLN A 53 -5.47 18.05 2.97
N GLU A 54 -5.97 17.47 4.07
CA GLU A 54 -7.36 17.09 4.25
C GLU A 54 -8.04 17.94 5.32
N LEU A 55 -9.26 18.40 5.01
CA LEU A 55 -10.13 19.15 5.90
C LEU A 55 -11.41 18.34 6.10
N ALA A 56 -11.76 18.04 7.36
CA ALA A 56 -12.86 17.13 7.68
C ALA A 56 -13.84 17.74 8.69
N TRP A 57 -15.15 17.58 8.43
CA TRP A 57 -16.23 17.98 9.33
C TRP A 57 -16.99 16.76 9.82
N GLU A 58 -17.27 16.73 11.12
CA GLU A 58 -18.07 15.69 11.76
C GLU A 58 -19.54 16.09 11.79
N LEU A 59 -20.42 15.24 11.24
CA LEU A 59 -21.85 15.53 11.08
C LEU A 59 -22.66 14.29 11.45
N ASP A 60 -23.82 14.49 12.07
CA ASP A 60 -24.79 13.40 12.19
C ASP A 60 -25.41 13.07 10.82
N LYS A 61 -25.74 11.79 10.59
CA LYS A 61 -26.37 11.32 9.35
C LYS A 61 -27.62 12.09 8.94
N LYS A 62 -28.42 12.55 9.91
CA LYS A 62 -29.62 13.38 9.66
C LYS A 62 -29.25 14.77 9.15
N THR A 63 -28.27 15.40 9.78
CA THR A 63 -27.74 16.73 9.42
C THR A 63 -27.10 16.69 8.03
N PHE A 64 -26.33 15.66 7.72
CA PHE A 64 -25.76 15.47 6.38
C PHE A 64 -26.84 15.34 5.30
N GLN A 65 -27.89 14.53 5.51
CA GLN A 65 -29.01 14.43 4.57
C GLN A 65 -29.75 15.77 4.39
N GLN A 66 -29.89 16.54 5.47
CA GLN A 66 -30.45 17.88 5.42
C GLN A 66 -29.59 18.83 4.56
N HIS A 67 -28.26 18.81 4.70
CA HIS A 67 -27.36 19.61 3.86
C HIS A 67 -27.41 19.20 2.38
N LYS A 68 -27.57 17.90 2.07
CA LYS A 68 -27.81 17.44 0.68
C LYS A 68 -29.12 17.98 0.13
N LEU A 69 -30.20 17.94 0.90
CA LEU A 69 -31.51 18.46 0.49
C LEU A 69 -31.47 19.98 0.25
N GLN A 70 -30.79 20.71 1.14
CA GLN A 70 -30.62 22.16 1.09
C GLN A 70 -29.58 22.62 0.05
N ARG A 71 -28.91 21.70 -0.65
CA ARG A 71 -27.84 21.99 -1.63
C ARG A 71 -26.70 22.83 -1.04
N SER A 72 -26.32 22.51 0.20
CA SER A 72 -25.22 23.19 0.87
C SER A 72 -23.93 23.02 0.08
N VAL A 73 -23.12 24.07 0.06
CA VAL A 73 -21.81 24.09 -0.60
C VAL A 73 -20.73 24.41 0.42
N ILE A 74 -19.55 23.82 0.24
CA ILE A 74 -18.35 24.16 0.98
C ILE A 74 -17.67 25.28 0.20
N LYS A 75 -17.50 26.44 0.83
CA LYS A 75 -16.84 27.58 0.19
C LYS A 75 -15.38 27.61 0.58
N CYS A 76 -14.49 27.43 -0.40
CA CYS A 76 -13.05 27.43 -0.20
C CYS A 76 -12.44 28.72 -0.73
N ASN A 77 -11.85 29.56 0.12
CA ASN A 77 -11.18 30.81 -0.28
C ASN A 77 -9.66 30.60 -0.22
N ALA A 78 -8.96 30.96 -1.28
CA ALA A 78 -7.51 30.88 -1.34
C ALA A 78 -6.89 32.25 -1.00
N TYR A 79 -5.84 32.25 -0.19
CA TYR A 79 -5.14 33.46 0.23
C TYR A 79 -3.63 33.32 0.02
N ALA A 80 -3.01 34.40 -0.46
CA ALA A 80 -1.56 34.56 -0.43
C ALA A 80 -1.18 35.38 0.81
N THR A 81 -0.13 34.99 1.51
CA THR A 81 0.38 35.67 2.70
C THR A 81 1.83 36.07 2.44
N THR A 82 2.09 37.37 2.31
CA THR A 82 3.43 37.92 2.05
C THR A 82 4.17 38.27 3.36
N SER A 83 3.43 38.54 4.43
CA SER A 83 3.96 38.80 5.77
C SER A 83 2.98 38.29 6.83
N PRO A 84 3.44 37.88 8.03
CA PRO A 84 2.57 37.33 9.06
C PRO A 84 1.49 38.36 9.45
N GLY A 85 0.23 38.01 9.19
CA GLY A 85 -0.96 38.83 9.49
C GLY A 85 -1.61 39.53 8.29
N VAL A 86 -0.96 39.61 7.13
CA VAL A 86 -1.53 40.21 5.90
C VAL A 86 -1.90 39.11 4.92
N ARG A 87 -3.20 38.80 4.81
CA ARG A 87 -3.75 37.79 3.90
C ARG A 87 -4.42 38.44 2.70
N ASP A 88 -3.87 38.19 1.52
CA ASP A 88 -4.38 38.66 0.24
C ASP A 88 -5.31 37.62 -0.38
N ASN A 89 -6.60 37.94 -0.52
CA ASN A 89 -7.58 37.03 -1.13
C ASN A 89 -7.30 36.85 -2.63
N LEU A 90 -7.08 35.61 -3.06
CA LEU A 90 -6.78 35.23 -4.44
C LEU A 90 -8.01 34.85 -5.25
N GLY A 91 -9.13 34.56 -4.57
CA GLY A 91 -10.38 34.07 -5.13
C GLY A 91 -10.92 32.86 -4.35
N TYR A 92 -12.01 32.26 -4.83
CA TYR A 92 -12.65 31.13 -4.15
C TYR A 92 -13.22 30.10 -5.12
N PHE A 93 -13.46 28.89 -4.64
CA PHE A 93 -14.22 27.86 -5.35
C PHE A 93 -15.24 27.23 -4.40
N MET A 94 -16.22 26.51 -4.95
CA MET A 94 -17.29 25.89 -4.18
C MET A 94 -17.40 24.40 -4.52
N ILE A 95 -17.55 23.58 -3.49
CA ILE A 95 -17.76 22.13 -3.60
C ILE A 95 -19.21 21.85 -3.20
N ASP A 96 -19.97 21.19 -4.07
CA ASP A 96 -21.34 20.76 -3.78
C ASP A 96 -21.32 19.49 -2.91
N VAL A 97 -22.06 19.51 -1.81
CA VAL A 97 -22.15 18.37 -0.87
C VAL A 97 -23.05 17.25 -1.41
N ARG A 98 -23.95 17.54 -2.36
CA ARG A 98 -24.89 16.56 -2.94
C ARG A 98 -24.23 15.35 -3.62
N PRO A 99 -23.23 15.51 -4.50
CA PRO A 99 -22.57 14.38 -5.14
C PRO A 99 -21.66 13.59 -4.19
N LEU A 100 -21.41 14.07 -2.97
CA LEU A 100 -20.48 13.39 -2.06
C LEU A 100 -21.04 12.03 -1.60
N SER A 101 -20.16 11.04 -1.70
CA SER A 101 -20.38 9.63 -1.36
C SER A 101 -19.07 9.06 -0.83
N THR A 102 -19.07 7.80 -0.40
CA THR A 102 -17.86 7.10 0.08
C THR A 102 -16.82 6.85 -1.03
N THR A 103 -17.16 7.14 -2.29
CA THR A 103 -16.22 7.03 -3.41
C THR A 103 -15.41 8.32 -3.55
N GLN A 104 -14.10 8.19 -3.47
CA GLN A 104 -13.17 9.30 -3.73
C GLN A 104 -13.19 9.67 -5.21
N THR A 105 -13.50 10.94 -5.50
CA THR A 105 -13.44 11.47 -6.86
C THR A 105 -12.64 12.77 -6.88
N ILE A 106 -11.62 12.81 -7.73
CA ILE A 106 -10.74 13.97 -7.90
C ILE A 106 -11.28 14.84 -9.03
N ARG A 107 -11.43 16.15 -8.76
CA ARG A 107 -11.90 17.13 -9.75
C ARG A 107 -11.14 18.45 -9.63
N TRP A 108 -10.84 19.03 -10.79
CA TRP A 108 -10.26 20.36 -10.90
C TRP A 108 -11.34 21.44 -10.74
N HIS A 109 -11.12 22.37 -9.82
CA HIS A 109 -12.00 23.50 -9.53
C HIS A 109 -11.29 24.81 -9.86
N ARG A 110 -11.88 25.61 -10.75
CA ARG A 110 -11.39 26.94 -11.10
C ARG A 110 -11.61 27.93 -9.99
N LEU A 111 -10.61 28.77 -9.74
CA LEU A 111 -10.71 29.86 -8.80
C LEU A 111 -11.59 30.97 -9.38
N LEU A 112 -12.76 31.17 -8.79
CA LEU A 112 -13.72 32.22 -9.12
C LEU A 112 -13.29 33.54 -8.47
N GLN A 113 -13.66 34.65 -9.11
CA GLN A 113 -13.25 36.00 -8.70
C GLN A 113 -11.73 36.11 -8.49
N THR A 114 -10.97 35.42 -9.34
CA THR A 114 -9.52 35.35 -9.18
C THR A 114 -8.85 36.71 -9.48
N LYS A 115 -7.82 37.05 -8.71
CA LYS A 115 -6.89 38.16 -9.02
C LYS A 115 -6.11 37.92 -10.33
N TYR A 116 -6.12 36.69 -10.85
CA TYR A 116 -5.36 36.27 -12.03
C TYR A 116 -6.26 35.76 -13.18
N PRO A 117 -7.16 36.61 -13.74
CA PRO A 117 -8.16 36.17 -14.72
C PRO A 117 -7.55 35.64 -16.02
N LYS A 118 -6.32 36.03 -16.35
CA LYS A 118 -5.60 35.55 -17.54
C LYS A 118 -5.02 34.14 -17.36
N LEU A 119 -4.58 33.80 -16.15
CA LEU A 119 -3.95 32.50 -15.86
C LEU A 119 -4.99 31.43 -15.54
N LYS A 120 -6.16 31.82 -15.01
CA LYS A 120 -7.25 30.91 -14.61
C LYS A 120 -6.75 29.80 -13.66
N PRO A 121 -6.32 30.16 -12.44
CA PRO A 121 -5.81 29.20 -11.47
C PRO A 121 -6.86 28.14 -11.11
N GLU A 122 -6.43 26.90 -10.89
CA GLU A 122 -7.27 25.75 -10.58
C GLU A 122 -6.67 24.92 -9.43
N PHE A 123 -7.53 24.32 -8.60
CA PHE A 123 -7.15 23.33 -7.58
C PHE A 123 -7.71 21.94 -7.88
N SER A 124 -6.91 20.91 -7.67
CA SER A 124 -7.30 19.50 -7.70
C SER A 124 -7.83 19.10 -6.33
N ILE A 125 -9.11 18.71 -6.27
CA ILE A 125 -9.82 18.44 -5.02
C ILE A 125 -10.41 17.04 -5.05
N CYS A 126 -10.18 16.27 -3.99
CA CYS A 126 -10.91 15.05 -3.69
C CYS A 126 -11.92 15.35 -2.57
N ALA A 127 -13.19 15.00 -2.73
CA ALA A 127 -14.18 15.16 -1.66
C ALA A 127 -15.04 13.90 -1.53
N TYR A 128 -15.23 13.41 -0.31
CA TYR A 128 -15.90 12.15 0.00
C TYR A 128 -16.48 12.12 1.43
N ILE A 129 -17.18 11.03 1.78
CA ILE A 129 -17.71 10.80 3.14
C ILE A 129 -17.21 9.48 3.74
N GLU A 130 -16.97 9.45 5.05
CA GLU A 130 -16.63 8.25 5.84
C GLU A 130 -17.69 8.00 6.93
N ASP A 131 -18.03 6.74 7.25
CA ASP A 131 -19.08 6.34 8.21
C ASP A 131 -18.43 5.69 9.45
N ASP A 132 -18.73 6.15 10.67
CA ASP A 132 -17.95 5.87 11.90
C ASP A 132 -18.25 4.51 12.58
N GLN A 133 -19.19 3.70 12.04
CA GLN A 133 -19.63 2.43 12.65
C GLN A 133 -18.92 1.16 12.13
N ALA A 134 -17.79 1.30 11.41
CA ALA A 134 -17.02 0.17 10.87
C ALA A 134 -15.59 0.06 11.44
N THR A 135 -15.38 0.39 12.72
CA THR A 135 -14.03 0.40 13.34
C THR A 135 -14.02 -0.18 14.76
N LYS A 136 -14.19 -1.50 14.87
CA LYS A 136 -13.62 -2.31 15.97
C LYS A 136 -12.77 -3.46 15.44
N SER A 137 -11.77 -3.08 14.64
CA SER A 137 -10.41 -3.63 14.61
C SER A 137 -9.65 -2.83 13.54
N THR A 138 -8.43 -2.39 13.86
CA THR A 138 -7.53 -1.60 12.99
C THR A 138 -7.75 -0.08 13.06
N ILE A 139 -6.89 0.61 13.81
CA ILE A 139 -6.50 1.98 13.49
C ILE A 139 -5.26 1.84 12.62
N THR A 140 -5.33 2.25 11.36
CA THR A 140 -4.52 3.32 10.75
C THR A 140 -4.94 3.44 9.28
N THR A 141 -5.67 4.54 8.99
CA THR A 141 -5.90 5.22 7.70
C THR A 141 -6.29 4.40 6.46
N ALA A 142 -7.56 4.55 6.10
CA ALA A 142 -8.13 4.37 4.77
C ALA A 142 -7.48 5.37 3.78
N THR A 143 -7.37 5.11 2.47
CA THR A 143 -8.51 4.98 1.54
C THR A 143 -8.02 4.44 0.18
N THR A 144 -8.49 3.28 -0.26
CA THR A 144 -9.64 3.00 -1.16
C THR A 144 -9.53 3.51 -2.61
N THR A 145 -9.56 2.55 -3.55
CA THR A 145 -10.68 2.46 -4.50
C THR A 145 -10.75 1.11 -5.19
N THR A 146 -11.87 0.39 -5.05
CA THR A 146 -12.72 0.06 -6.21
C THR A 146 -14.13 -0.33 -5.75
N THR A 147 -15.14 0.34 -6.31
CA THR A 147 -16.54 -0.06 -6.33
C THR A 147 -16.77 -1.24 -7.29
N ALA A 148 -17.67 -2.17 -6.94
CA ALA A 148 -18.43 -2.96 -7.91
C ALA A 148 -19.84 -3.27 -7.37
N SER A 149 -20.86 -2.93 -8.14
CA SER A 149 -22.24 -3.39 -7.96
C SER A 149 -22.49 -4.73 -8.66
N LYS A 150 -23.43 -5.50 -8.12
CA LYS A 150 -23.76 -6.90 -8.46
C LYS A 150 -24.57 -7.11 -9.75
N ILE A 151 -24.13 -8.13 -10.51
CA ILE A 151 -24.83 -9.31 -11.08
C ILE A 151 -26.05 -9.11 -12.01
N SER A 152 -25.87 -9.50 -13.28
CA SER A 152 -26.81 -10.38 -14.01
C SER A 152 -26.11 -11.19 -15.11
N LYS A 153 -26.12 -12.51 -14.90
CA LYS A 153 -26.11 -13.70 -15.79
C LYS A 153 -25.56 -13.66 -17.24
N THR A 154 -25.02 -14.85 -17.58
CA THR A 154 -24.84 -15.54 -18.88
C THR A 154 -23.57 -15.31 -19.74
N SER A 155 -22.77 -16.38 -19.76
CA SER A 155 -22.13 -17.06 -20.91
C SER A 155 -21.00 -16.40 -21.71
N THR A 156 -19.88 -17.15 -21.71
CA THR A 156 -18.99 -17.51 -22.84
C THR A 156 -18.07 -16.46 -23.47
N ASN A 157 -16.78 -16.77 -23.30
CA ASN A 157 -15.70 -16.74 -24.30
C ASN A 157 -15.06 -15.41 -24.72
N THR A 158 -13.74 -15.42 -24.46
CA THR A 158 -12.64 -14.95 -25.32
C THR A 158 -12.34 -13.46 -25.43
N THR A 159 -11.05 -13.16 -25.19
CA THR A 159 -10.20 -12.05 -25.66
C THR A 159 -10.15 -10.71 -24.90
N SER A 160 -8.92 -10.42 -24.44
CA SER A 160 -8.28 -9.11 -24.18
C SER A 160 -8.65 -8.34 -22.89
N ALA A 161 -7.85 -8.55 -21.83
CA ALA A 161 -7.84 -7.73 -20.62
C ALA A 161 -6.67 -6.72 -20.67
N ARG A 162 -6.98 -5.41 -20.63
CA ARG A 162 -6.05 -4.30 -20.45
C ARG A 162 -5.91 -4.01 -18.94
N SER A 163 -4.69 -3.78 -18.48
CA SER A 163 -4.18 -3.84 -17.09
C SER A 163 -4.74 -2.78 -16.11
N LYS A 164 -4.98 -3.21 -14.86
CA LYS A 164 -5.05 -2.34 -13.68
C LYS A 164 -3.63 -1.78 -13.39
N HIS A 165 -3.50 -0.48 -13.12
CA HIS A 165 -2.21 0.17 -12.88
C HIS A 165 -1.56 -0.35 -11.59
N LEU A 166 -0.33 -0.86 -11.66
CA LEU A 166 0.46 -1.28 -10.49
C LEU A 166 1.11 -0.04 -9.88
N GLN A 167 0.81 0.28 -8.62
CA GLN A 167 1.43 1.41 -7.91
C GLN A 167 2.27 0.90 -6.71
N PRO A 168 3.46 1.50 -6.47
CA PRO A 168 4.25 1.19 -5.29
C PRO A 168 3.70 1.90 -4.05
N VAL A 169 3.63 1.19 -2.92
CA VAL A 169 3.16 1.70 -1.62
C VAL A 169 4.30 1.58 -0.60
N LEU A 170 4.69 2.66 0.07
CA LEU A 170 5.72 2.63 1.10
C LEU A 170 5.19 1.94 2.38
N LEU A 171 5.93 0.96 2.90
CA LEU A 171 5.72 0.42 4.24
C LEU A 171 6.82 0.96 5.16
N GLU A 172 6.51 2.04 5.88
CA GLU A 172 7.46 2.78 6.72
C GLU A 172 8.09 1.93 7.82
N ASP A 173 7.30 1.03 8.43
CA ASP A 173 7.71 0.13 9.49
C ASP A 173 8.78 -0.87 9.06
N LYS A 174 8.84 -1.21 7.76
CA LYS A 174 9.74 -2.21 7.20
C LYS A 174 10.79 -1.65 6.24
N GLY A 175 10.69 -0.36 5.89
CA GLY A 175 11.66 0.34 5.05
C GLY A 175 11.75 -0.18 3.61
N TYR A 176 10.63 -0.62 3.02
CA TYR A 176 10.56 -1.02 1.61
C TYR A 176 9.22 -0.62 0.96
N TYR A 177 9.22 -0.53 -0.37
CA TYR A 177 8.03 -0.30 -1.21
C TYR A 177 7.37 -1.62 -1.57
N GLN A 178 6.11 -1.82 -1.20
CA GLN A 178 5.32 -2.96 -1.66
C GLN A 178 4.75 -2.66 -3.05
N LEU A 179 4.97 -3.56 -4.01
CA LEU A 179 4.43 -3.46 -5.37
C LEU A 179 3.57 -4.70 -5.67
N GLY A 180 2.26 -4.47 -5.85
CA GLY A 180 1.25 -5.53 -5.95
C GLY A 180 0.83 -6.10 -4.58
N ALA A 181 -0.17 -6.99 -4.58
CA ALA A 181 -0.72 -7.58 -3.34
C ALA A 181 0.36 -8.35 -2.55
N ASP A 182 0.12 -8.54 -1.24
CA ASP A 182 0.97 -9.36 -0.37
C ASP A 182 0.82 -10.84 -0.77
N ILE A 183 1.62 -11.28 -1.73
CA ILE A 183 1.61 -12.66 -2.24
C ILE A 183 2.69 -13.44 -1.48
N SER A 184 2.42 -14.70 -1.18
CA SER A 184 3.36 -15.63 -0.53
C SER A 184 4.67 -15.86 -1.30
N SER A 185 4.79 -15.35 -2.53
CA SER A 185 5.97 -15.39 -3.39
C SER A 185 6.67 -14.03 -3.58
N ALA A 186 6.35 -13.03 -2.75
CA ALA A 186 6.97 -11.72 -2.82
C ALA A 186 8.38 -11.73 -2.19
N GLU A 187 9.35 -11.25 -2.96
CA GLU A 187 10.77 -11.15 -2.62
C GLU A 187 11.17 -9.68 -2.51
N ILE A 188 12.31 -9.40 -1.87
CA ILE A 188 12.81 -8.04 -1.74
C ILE A 188 13.87 -7.81 -2.83
N PHE A 189 13.76 -6.69 -3.53
CA PHE A 189 14.71 -6.22 -4.53
C PHE A 189 15.24 -4.85 -4.12
N SER A 190 16.52 -4.59 -4.37
CA SER A 190 17.14 -3.27 -4.19
C SER A 190 17.37 -2.64 -5.56
N LEU A 191 16.68 -1.53 -5.84
CA LEU A 191 16.88 -0.71 -7.03
C LEU A 191 17.75 0.49 -6.64
N SER A 192 18.88 0.65 -7.31
CA SER A 192 19.82 1.75 -7.07
C SER A 192 20.14 2.51 -8.34
N ILE A 193 20.25 3.83 -8.22
CA ILE A 193 20.62 4.76 -9.29
C ILE A 193 21.87 5.48 -8.83
N THR A 194 22.92 5.41 -9.65
CA THR A 194 24.20 6.06 -9.39
C THR A 194 24.47 7.09 -10.48
N THR A 195 24.60 8.36 -10.12
CA THR A 195 25.05 9.43 -11.02
C THR A 195 26.57 9.40 -11.04
N CYS A 196 27.19 9.07 -12.17
CA CYS A 196 28.63 8.78 -12.21
C CYS A 196 29.48 9.96 -12.67
N SER A 197 29.09 10.59 -13.77
CA SER A 197 29.81 11.72 -14.36
C SER A 197 28.92 12.47 -15.34
N ALA A 198 29.29 13.70 -15.65
CA ALA A 198 28.65 14.49 -16.68
C ALA A 198 29.69 15.24 -17.52
N LYS A 199 29.34 15.58 -18.76
CA LYS A 199 30.22 16.32 -19.68
C LYS A 199 29.42 17.34 -20.46
N ASN A 200 30.10 18.40 -20.90
CA ASN A 200 29.55 19.38 -21.85
C ASN A 200 28.29 20.09 -21.33
N LEU A 201 28.11 20.19 -20.00
CA LEU A 201 26.91 20.79 -19.42
C LEU A 201 26.79 22.29 -19.69
N ILE A 202 27.92 22.95 -19.99
CA ILE A 202 27.98 24.36 -20.38
C ILE A 202 27.09 24.67 -21.60
N HIS A 203 26.86 23.70 -22.48
CA HIS A 203 26.01 23.87 -23.67
C HIS A 203 24.50 23.95 -23.35
N LEU A 204 24.11 23.74 -22.09
CA LEU A 204 22.74 23.95 -21.62
C LEU A 204 22.48 25.41 -21.20
N MET A 205 23.53 26.24 -21.14
CA MET A 205 23.42 27.66 -20.77
C MET A 205 23.45 28.56 -22.02
N PRO A 206 22.71 29.68 -22.04
CA PRO A 206 22.81 30.66 -23.10
C PRO A 206 24.17 31.38 -23.05
N SER A 207 24.73 31.75 -24.21
CA SER A 207 26.12 32.24 -24.38
C SER A 207 26.52 33.52 -23.60
N ASN A 208 25.59 34.13 -22.84
CA ASN A 208 25.77 35.41 -22.14
C ASN A 208 25.56 35.33 -20.61
N THR A 209 25.41 34.15 -20.01
CA THR A 209 25.26 34.01 -18.54
C THR A 209 26.63 33.88 -17.87
N ASN A 210 26.93 34.80 -16.93
CA ASN A 210 28.13 34.72 -16.09
C ASN A 210 28.17 33.38 -15.34
N ILE A 211 29.28 32.65 -15.51
CA ILE A 211 29.48 31.26 -15.04
C ILE A 211 29.60 31.14 -13.51
N THR A 212 29.70 32.27 -12.80
CA THR A 212 29.81 32.31 -11.34
C THR A 212 28.43 32.30 -10.69
N ASN A 213 27.79 31.14 -10.62
CA ASN A 213 26.59 30.96 -9.80
C ASN A 213 27.01 30.57 -8.38
N GLN A 214 26.69 31.41 -7.38
CA GLN A 214 27.03 31.14 -5.97
C GLN A 214 26.26 29.92 -5.42
N ASP A 215 25.14 29.57 -6.03
CA ASP A 215 24.25 28.50 -5.57
C ASP A 215 24.65 27.09 -6.01
N GLY A 216 25.63 26.97 -6.92
CA GLY A 216 26.09 25.69 -7.48
C GLY A 216 25.06 25.00 -8.39
N TYR A 217 25.45 23.85 -8.92
CA TYR A 217 24.67 22.98 -9.79
C TYR A 217 24.53 21.60 -9.15
N PHE A 218 23.37 20.96 -9.29
CA PHE A 218 23.13 19.63 -8.73
C PHE A 218 22.10 18.88 -9.57
N PHE A 219 22.08 17.55 -9.45
CA PHE A 219 21.06 16.72 -10.08
C PHE A 219 19.91 16.45 -9.12
N TYR A 220 18.70 16.42 -9.67
CA TYR A 220 17.47 16.10 -8.98
C TYR A 220 16.70 15.03 -9.75
N TYR A 221 16.16 14.07 -9.03
CA TYR A 221 15.24 13.08 -9.58
C TYR A 221 14.36 12.51 -8.47
N THR A 222 13.21 11.95 -8.87
CA THR A 222 12.31 11.29 -7.93
C THR A 222 12.37 9.78 -8.10
N LEU A 223 12.72 9.05 -7.05
CA LEU A 223 12.79 7.58 -7.03
C LEU A 223 11.71 7.02 -6.10
N PHE A 224 10.65 6.44 -6.66
CA PHE A 224 9.51 5.89 -5.91
C PHE A 224 8.86 6.92 -4.95
N GLY A 225 8.76 8.18 -5.41
CA GLY A 225 8.21 9.29 -4.61
C GLY A 225 9.25 10.00 -3.73
N ASN A 226 10.45 9.44 -3.55
CA ASN A 226 11.52 10.11 -2.80
C ASN A 226 12.27 11.10 -3.68
N LYS A 227 12.36 12.34 -3.21
CA LYS A 227 13.17 13.39 -3.83
C LYS A 227 14.64 13.14 -3.52
N ILE A 228 15.45 12.94 -4.55
CA ILE A 228 16.90 12.78 -4.45
C ILE A 228 17.57 14.02 -5.02
N ILE A 229 18.51 14.60 -4.27
CA ILE A 229 19.31 15.77 -4.64
C ILE A 229 20.78 15.38 -4.46
N THR A 230 21.58 15.54 -5.50
CA THR A 230 23.02 15.24 -5.41
C THR A 230 23.83 16.37 -4.79
N GLU A 231 25.08 16.08 -4.41
CA GLU A 231 26.04 17.12 -4.05
C GLU A 231 26.19 18.19 -5.14
N LYS A 232 26.41 19.42 -4.69
CA LYS A 232 26.56 20.58 -5.56
C LYS A 232 27.96 20.61 -6.17
N PHE A 233 28.04 20.89 -7.47
CA PHE A 233 29.27 21.18 -8.21
C PHE A 233 29.16 22.52 -8.91
N HIS A 234 30.28 23.14 -9.28
CA HIS A 234 30.29 24.54 -9.76
C HIS A 234 30.81 24.69 -11.20
N ASP A 235 31.54 23.69 -11.70
CA ASP A 235 32.09 23.70 -13.05
C ASP A 235 31.16 22.95 -14.02
N LEU A 236 30.63 23.65 -15.04
CA LEU A 236 29.80 23.05 -16.10
C LEU A 236 30.62 22.61 -17.33
N ILE A 237 31.86 23.08 -17.46
CA ILE A 237 32.77 22.75 -18.55
C ILE A 237 33.42 21.40 -18.25
N GLN A 238 33.92 21.24 -17.02
CA GLN A 238 34.44 19.98 -16.48
C GLN A 238 33.76 19.67 -15.14
N PRO A 239 32.55 19.09 -15.15
CA PRO A 239 31.85 18.72 -13.93
C PRO A 239 32.63 17.68 -13.12
N GLU A 240 33.21 18.11 -12.01
CA GLU A 240 33.84 17.24 -11.01
C GLU A 240 32.90 17.07 -9.82
N PHE A 241 32.34 15.87 -9.68
CA PHE A 241 31.57 15.44 -8.51
C PHE A 241 31.77 13.94 -8.28
N ASN A 242 31.64 13.51 -7.03
CA ASN A 242 31.78 12.11 -6.67
C ASN A 242 30.57 11.30 -7.17
N PRO A 243 30.75 10.05 -7.63
CA PRO A 243 29.63 9.20 -7.99
C PRO A 243 28.68 8.98 -6.81
N GLU A 244 27.45 9.45 -6.94
CA GLU A 244 26.46 9.43 -5.86
C GLU A 244 25.37 8.40 -6.14
N ARG A 245 25.05 7.55 -5.14
CA ARG A 245 24.07 6.47 -5.27
C ARG A 245 22.89 6.65 -4.33
N ALA A 246 21.68 6.65 -4.88
CA ALA A 246 20.44 6.48 -4.13
C ALA A 246 19.84 5.08 -4.37
N SER A 247 19.29 4.44 -3.34
CA SER A 247 18.74 3.09 -3.42
C SER A 247 17.40 2.98 -2.70
N VAL A 248 16.47 2.22 -3.25
CA VAL A 248 15.19 1.87 -2.62
C VAL A 248 15.00 0.35 -2.60
N ARG A 249 14.35 -0.15 -1.56
CA ARG A 249 13.98 -1.56 -1.44
C ARG A 249 12.54 -1.73 -1.91
N ILE A 250 12.26 -2.76 -2.70
CA ILE A 250 10.96 -3.04 -3.32
C ILE A 250 10.60 -4.48 -3.04
N ARG A 251 9.48 -4.73 -2.38
CA ARG A 251 8.93 -6.06 -2.16
C ARG A 251 7.86 -6.39 -3.20
N THR A 252 8.10 -7.41 -4.01
CA THR A 252 7.21 -7.80 -5.14
C THR A 252 7.56 -9.19 -5.65
N SER A 253 6.76 -9.75 -6.56
CA SER A 253 7.20 -10.86 -7.40
C SER A 253 7.99 -10.35 -8.61
N ILE A 254 8.86 -11.20 -9.18
CA ILE A 254 9.62 -10.87 -10.38
C ILE A 254 8.72 -10.55 -11.59
N GLN A 255 7.59 -11.25 -11.74
CA GLN A 255 6.66 -11.00 -12.84
C GLN A 255 5.98 -9.63 -12.72
N LEU A 256 5.62 -9.21 -11.50
CA LEU A 256 5.03 -7.89 -11.26
C LEU A 256 6.05 -6.77 -11.40
N LEU A 257 7.30 -7.00 -10.95
CA LEU A 257 8.39 -6.04 -11.11
C LEU A 257 8.68 -5.75 -12.59
N ARG A 258 8.72 -6.81 -13.42
CA ARG A 258 8.85 -6.69 -14.87
C ARG A 258 7.69 -5.89 -15.47
N SER A 259 6.46 -6.29 -15.16
CA SER A 259 5.27 -5.61 -15.67
C SER A 259 5.22 -4.12 -15.29
N TYR A 260 5.71 -3.78 -14.09
CA TYR A 260 5.79 -2.40 -13.62
C TYR A 260 6.85 -1.58 -14.38
N PHE A 261 8.06 -2.09 -14.60
CA PHE A 261 9.08 -1.37 -15.38
C PHE A 261 8.79 -1.34 -16.88
N GLU A 262 8.02 -2.31 -17.41
CA GLU A 262 7.53 -2.32 -18.80
C GLU A 262 6.39 -1.33 -19.04
N THR A 263 5.52 -1.12 -18.04
CA THR A 263 4.56 -0.02 -18.04
C THR A 263 5.38 1.26 -17.92
N PHE A 264 5.28 2.17 -18.89
CA PHE A 264 6.23 3.28 -19.05
C PHE A 264 6.31 4.21 -17.82
N HIS A 265 7.30 3.99 -16.95
CA HIS A 265 7.64 4.82 -15.78
C HIS A 265 9.09 5.32 -15.88
N PRO A 266 9.40 6.25 -16.80
CA PRO A 266 10.73 6.85 -16.84
C PRO A 266 10.97 7.69 -15.57
N ILE A 267 12.21 7.71 -15.10
CA ILE A 267 12.61 8.64 -14.04
C ILE A 267 13.04 9.93 -14.72
N GLU A 268 12.32 11.02 -14.45
CA GLU A 268 12.74 12.36 -14.82
C GLU A 268 13.97 12.75 -14.02
N PHE A 269 15.03 13.10 -14.73
CA PHE A 269 16.34 13.38 -14.18
C PHE A 269 16.78 14.77 -14.67
N CYS A 270 16.89 15.69 -13.73
CA CYS A 270 17.07 17.12 -14.00
C CYS A 270 18.42 17.61 -13.45
N LEU A 271 19.06 18.51 -14.17
CA LEU A 271 20.16 19.35 -13.69
C LEU A 271 19.58 20.71 -13.31
N LEU A 272 19.82 21.14 -12.08
CA LEU A 272 19.32 22.42 -11.56
C LEU A 272 20.46 23.32 -11.10
N SER A 273 20.17 24.62 -11.06
CA SER A 273 20.92 25.60 -10.27
C SER A 273 19.95 26.46 -9.49
N GLY A 274 20.09 26.49 -8.16
CA GLY A 274 19.02 26.99 -7.31
C GLY A 274 17.70 26.24 -7.56
N ASN A 275 16.67 26.95 -8.03
CA ASN A 275 15.37 26.38 -8.38
C ASN A 275 15.14 26.24 -9.90
N ASP A 276 16.11 26.65 -10.73
CA ASP A 276 15.97 26.66 -12.18
C ASP A 276 16.43 25.33 -12.79
N ILE A 277 15.59 24.74 -13.64
CA ILE A 277 15.95 23.54 -14.41
C ILE A 277 16.79 23.99 -15.61
N ILE A 278 18.04 23.56 -15.65
CA ILE A 278 18.98 23.87 -16.72
C ILE A 278 18.91 22.82 -17.82
N GLY A 279 18.82 21.55 -17.43
CA GLY A 279 18.66 20.45 -18.36
C GLY A 279 17.84 19.31 -17.78
N GLN A 280 17.18 18.54 -18.64
CA GLN A 280 16.36 17.40 -18.24
C GLN A 280 16.56 16.22 -19.19
N THR A 281 16.48 15.01 -18.65
CA THR A 281 16.49 13.76 -19.39
C THR A 281 15.61 12.72 -18.69
N GLN A 282 15.38 11.58 -19.33
CA GLN A 282 14.55 10.50 -18.79
C GLN A 282 15.32 9.20 -18.75
N VAL A 283 15.38 8.55 -17.58
CA VAL A 283 16.02 7.25 -17.40
C VAL A 283 15.01 6.14 -17.72
N PRO A 284 15.23 5.34 -18.79
CA PRO A 284 14.25 4.36 -19.23
C PRO A 284 14.41 3.03 -18.47
N LEU A 285 13.73 2.91 -17.34
CA LEU A 285 13.82 1.74 -16.45
C LEU A 285 13.47 0.42 -17.14
N HIS A 286 12.60 0.40 -18.16
CA HIS A 286 12.27 -0.81 -18.90
C HIS A 286 13.49 -1.52 -19.51
N LYS A 287 14.62 -0.83 -19.73
CA LYS A 287 15.84 -1.45 -20.28
C LYS A 287 16.50 -2.44 -19.29
N ILE A 288 16.40 -2.20 -17.98
CA ILE A 288 17.01 -3.08 -16.96
C ILE A 288 16.35 -4.46 -16.86
N VAL A 289 15.09 -4.57 -17.28
CA VAL A 289 14.32 -5.81 -17.29
C VAL A 289 14.28 -6.49 -18.66
N LYS A 290 15.01 -6.00 -19.66
CA LYS A 290 15.12 -6.69 -20.96
C LYS A 290 15.82 -8.05 -20.88
N PRO A 291 16.95 -8.23 -20.15
CA PRO A 291 17.60 -9.54 -20.02
C PRO A 291 16.68 -10.61 -19.42
N LEU A 292 15.73 -10.15 -18.63
CA LEU A 292 14.72 -10.97 -17.98
C LEU A 292 13.62 -11.47 -18.95
N GLN A 293 13.43 -10.86 -20.13
CA GLN A 293 12.41 -11.25 -21.12
C GLN A 293 12.86 -12.39 -22.05
N GLN A 294 14.16 -12.54 -22.29
CA GLN A 294 14.66 -13.34 -23.44
C GLN A 294 14.92 -14.83 -23.17
N LYS A 295 14.79 -15.33 -21.93
CA LYS A 295 15.06 -16.76 -21.63
C LYS A 295 14.10 -17.31 -20.57
N SER A 296 13.21 -18.21 -20.99
CA SER A 296 12.39 -19.05 -20.11
C SER A 296 13.32 -19.95 -19.27
N GLY A 297 13.76 -19.44 -18.10
CA GLY A 297 14.70 -20.11 -17.21
C GLY A 297 15.47 -19.17 -16.26
N MET A 298 15.58 -17.88 -16.58
CA MET A 298 16.28 -16.88 -15.76
C MET A 298 15.48 -16.34 -14.57
N ASP A 299 14.16 -16.61 -14.49
CA ASP A 299 13.29 -16.18 -13.39
C ASP A 299 13.78 -16.71 -12.01
N LYS A 300 14.69 -17.69 -11.98
CA LYS A 300 15.25 -18.26 -10.75
C LYS A 300 16.72 -17.89 -10.45
N ILE A 301 17.47 -17.25 -11.36
CA ILE A 301 18.96 -17.21 -11.29
C ILE A 301 19.57 -15.79 -11.36
N PHE A 302 18.79 -14.70 -11.38
CA PHE A 302 19.42 -13.38 -11.32
C PHE A 302 19.61 -12.92 -9.87
N ASP A 303 20.86 -12.63 -9.51
CA ASP A 303 21.20 -11.97 -8.25
C ASP A 303 21.34 -10.45 -8.45
N VAL A 304 21.86 -10.03 -9.61
CA VAL A 304 22.13 -8.62 -9.94
C VAL A 304 21.93 -8.37 -11.44
N LEU A 305 21.25 -7.27 -11.77
CA LEU A 305 21.17 -6.67 -13.10
C LEU A 305 21.73 -5.25 -13.04
N THR A 306 22.49 -4.82 -14.04
CA THR A 306 23.08 -3.48 -14.12
C THR A 306 22.99 -2.97 -15.54
N GLU A 307 22.48 -1.77 -15.72
CA GLU A 307 22.42 -1.06 -16.99
C GLU A 307 23.10 0.31 -16.86
N GLU A 308 23.95 0.63 -17.83
CA GLU A 308 24.61 1.92 -17.93
C GLU A 308 23.94 2.78 -19.00
N PHE A 309 23.57 4.01 -18.62
CA PHE A 309 22.96 4.98 -19.50
C PHE A 309 23.89 6.19 -19.68
N ASN A 310 24.20 6.53 -20.92
CA ASN A 310 24.80 7.80 -21.28
C ASN A 310 23.68 8.65 -21.92
N LEU A 311 23.04 9.49 -21.13
CA LEU A 311 21.82 10.21 -21.51
C LEU A 311 22.12 11.66 -21.88
N ARG A 312 21.54 12.11 -22.99
CA ARG A 312 21.59 13.52 -23.39
C ARG A 312 20.62 14.33 -22.55
N LEU A 313 21.09 15.45 -22.01
CA LEU A 313 20.22 16.45 -21.39
C LEU A 313 19.66 17.39 -22.46
N SER A 314 18.37 17.64 -22.39
CA SER A 314 17.69 18.66 -23.17
C SER A 314 17.56 19.95 -22.35
N PRO A 315 17.78 21.14 -22.94
CA PRO A 315 17.56 22.40 -22.22
C PRO A 315 16.08 22.53 -21.81
N SER A 316 15.82 23.22 -20.69
CA SER A 316 14.46 23.50 -20.23
C SER A 316 13.68 24.38 -21.22
N LYS A 317 12.34 24.38 -21.13
CA LYS A 317 11.42 25.10 -22.04
C LYS A 317 11.72 26.60 -22.13
N ASP A 318 12.24 27.20 -21.07
CA ASP A 318 12.64 28.62 -21.04
C ASP A 318 13.92 28.91 -21.85
N ASN A 319 14.71 27.89 -22.15
CA ASN A 319 15.97 27.93 -22.90
C ASN A 319 15.87 27.30 -24.31
N GLU A 320 14.67 27.07 -24.84
CA GLU A 320 14.43 26.44 -26.16
C GLU A 320 15.08 27.16 -27.36
N LYS A 321 15.59 28.38 -27.18
CA LYS A 321 16.30 29.15 -28.22
C LYS A 321 17.78 28.74 -28.38
N ILE A 322 18.32 27.86 -27.54
CA ILE A 322 19.70 27.35 -27.66
C ILE A 322 19.75 26.37 -28.85
N LYS A 323 20.48 26.73 -29.91
CA LYS A 323 20.77 25.80 -31.02
C LYS A 323 21.64 24.67 -30.51
N MET A 324 21.03 23.52 -30.29
CA MET A 324 21.72 22.27 -29.97
C MET A 324 22.61 21.84 -31.15
N THR A 325 23.91 21.69 -30.91
CA THR A 325 24.84 21.15 -31.91
C THR A 325 24.56 19.66 -32.17
N GLU A 326 24.67 19.20 -33.42
CA GLU A 326 24.55 17.78 -33.80
C GLU A 326 25.85 16.99 -33.60
N ASP A 327 26.96 17.67 -33.31
CA ASP A 327 28.26 17.05 -33.06
C ASP A 327 28.26 16.22 -31.77
N GLU A 328 28.50 14.90 -31.87
CA GLU A 328 28.43 13.96 -30.76
C GLU A 328 29.40 14.32 -29.62
N ASN A 329 30.54 14.92 -29.94
CA ASN A 329 31.55 15.29 -28.94
C ASN A 329 31.17 16.52 -28.10
N SER A 330 30.15 17.28 -28.51
CA SER A 330 29.74 18.54 -27.85
C SER A 330 28.37 18.43 -27.17
N GLN A 331 27.77 17.24 -27.11
CA GLN A 331 26.44 17.07 -26.49
C GLN A 331 26.52 17.05 -24.96
N PRO A 332 25.59 17.72 -24.25
CA PRO A 332 25.49 17.64 -22.80
C PRO A 332 25.02 16.24 -22.40
N LEU A 333 25.90 15.49 -21.74
CA LEU A 333 25.68 14.09 -21.39
C LEU A 333 25.83 13.86 -19.89
N VAL A 334 24.99 12.98 -19.34
CA VAL A 334 25.14 12.43 -17.98
C VAL A 334 25.19 10.91 -18.04
N LYS A 335 26.15 10.34 -17.31
CA LYS A 335 26.32 8.91 -17.13
C LYS A 335 25.62 8.45 -15.85
N ILE A 336 24.63 7.58 -16.01
CA ILE A 336 23.80 7.04 -14.91
C ILE A 336 23.87 5.52 -14.96
N ILE A 337 24.18 4.89 -13.82
CA ILE A 337 24.13 3.43 -13.67
C ILE A 337 22.91 3.07 -12.85
N VAL A 338 22.04 2.24 -13.42
CA VAL A 338 20.90 1.66 -12.69
C VAL A 338 21.20 0.19 -12.39
N LYS A 339 21.10 -0.19 -11.13
CA LYS A 339 21.35 -1.56 -10.67
C LYS A 339 20.15 -2.09 -9.90
N LEU A 340 19.69 -3.29 -10.26
CA LEU A 340 18.62 -4.03 -9.61
C LEU A 340 19.20 -5.32 -9.00
N THR A 341 19.09 -5.48 -7.69
CA THR A 341 19.65 -6.62 -6.95
C THR A 341 18.51 -7.38 -6.26
N ARG A 342 18.55 -8.72 -6.25
CA ARG A 342 17.63 -9.56 -5.48
C ARG A 342 18.20 -9.82 -4.09
N GLU A 343 17.45 -9.51 -3.04
CA GLU A 343 17.84 -9.80 -1.65
C GLU A 343 17.33 -11.22 -1.30
N THR A 344 18.23 -12.20 -1.21
CA THR A 344 17.88 -13.55 -0.77
C THR A 344 17.90 -13.66 0.75
N SER A 345 16.82 -14.20 1.33
CA SER A 345 16.74 -14.54 2.75
C SER A 345 17.74 -15.65 3.05
N ALA A 346 18.81 -15.36 3.80
CA ALA A 346 19.70 -16.38 4.32
C ALA A 346 18.99 -17.19 5.43
N ASN A 347 18.25 -18.24 5.04
CA ASN A 347 17.83 -19.30 5.95
C ASN A 347 17.44 -20.58 5.19
N GLU A 348 18.44 -21.38 4.81
CA GLU A 348 18.26 -22.83 4.70
C GLU A 348 19.21 -23.50 5.69
N GLN A 349 18.62 -24.02 6.76
CA GLN A 349 19.22 -24.98 7.66
C GLN A 349 19.66 -26.20 6.84
N LYS A 350 20.97 -26.42 6.70
CA LYS A 350 21.48 -27.75 6.35
C LYS A 350 21.39 -28.64 7.59
N PRO A 351 20.77 -29.83 7.48
CA PRO A 351 20.69 -30.76 8.59
C PRO A 351 22.07 -31.37 8.89
N ASN A 352 22.37 -31.45 10.18
CA ASN A 352 23.53 -32.16 10.73
C ASN A 352 23.08 -33.57 11.17
N ASN A 353 24.03 -34.51 11.24
CA ASN A 353 23.95 -35.95 11.57
C ASN A 353 24.00 -36.83 10.30
N GLU A 354 24.92 -37.75 10.07
CA GLU A 354 25.70 -38.70 10.92
C GLU A 354 26.91 -39.17 10.07
N LYS A 355 28.02 -39.77 10.50
CA LYS A 355 28.52 -40.34 11.76
C LYS A 355 30.02 -40.57 11.56
N GLN A 356 30.78 -40.41 12.63
CA GLN A 356 32.11 -41.01 12.77
C GLN A 356 32.04 -42.53 12.58
N ASN A 357 33.01 -43.12 11.88
CA ASN A 357 33.64 -44.33 12.40
C ASN A 357 35.07 -44.49 11.91
N ARG A 358 35.95 -44.66 12.90
CA ARG A 358 37.36 -45.02 12.79
C ARG A 358 37.48 -46.51 12.44
N THR A 359 38.36 -46.82 11.48
CA THR A 359 39.19 -48.04 11.45
C THR A 359 40.39 -47.75 10.55
N ARG A 360 41.59 -47.55 11.12
CA ARG A 360 42.67 -48.55 11.26
C ARG A 360 43.14 -49.09 9.90
N SER A 361 44.21 -48.54 9.34
CA SER A 361 45.62 -49.00 9.49
C SER A 361 45.96 -50.20 8.60
N ASN A 362 46.80 -50.00 7.58
CA ASN A 362 48.17 -50.57 7.50
C ASN A 362 48.79 -50.46 6.09
N SER A 363 50.08 -50.09 6.11
CA SER A 363 51.22 -50.60 5.30
C SER A 363 51.03 -50.74 3.77
N VAL A 364 51.67 -49.91 2.94
CA VAL A 364 53.08 -50.05 2.47
C VAL A 364 53.38 -51.48 1.98
N ASN A 365 53.44 -51.72 0.66
CA ASN A 365 54.69 -51.75 -0.11
C ASN A 365 54.54 -52.07 -1.62
N ASN A 366 55.50 -51.54 -2.37
CA ASN A 366 56.15 -52.05 -3.60
C ASN A 366 55.57 -51.96 -5.02
N HIS A 367 56.27 -51.10 -5.78
CA HIS A 367 56.81 -51.18 -7.15
C HIS A 367 56.34 -52.29 -8.12
N ASN A 368 56.01 -51.88 -9.35
CA ASN A 368 56.90 -52.06 -10.49
C ASN A 368 56.46 -51.28 -11.74
N SER A 369 57.46 -50.83 -12.49
CA SER A 369 57.42 -50.20 -13.81
C SER A 369 57.30 -51.22 -14.95
N ASN A 370 56.55 -50.88 -16.01
CA ASN A 370 57.06 -50.82 -17.39
C ASN A 370 55.98 -50.49 -18.43
N THR A 371 56.22 -49.35 -19.09
CA THR A 371 56.12 -48.97 -20.50
C THR A 371 55.54 -49.95 -21.54
N THR A 372 54.66 -49.42 -22.41
CA THR A 372 54.63 -49.41 -23.90
C THR A 372 53.16 -49.36 -24.37
N LEU A 373 52.71 -48.77 -25.48
CA LEU A 373 53.11 -47.75 -26.47
C LEU A 373 51.86 -47.66 -27.43
N ILE A 374 51.54 -46.45 -27.93
CA ILE A 374 51.05 -46.17 -29.32
C ILE A 374 49.58 -46.59 -29.64
N ASP A 375 48.65 -45.77 -30.17
CA ASP A 375 48.72 -44.88 -31.34
C ASP A 375 47.65 -43.74 -31.38
N HIS A 376 48.07 -42.58 -31.94
CA HIS A 376 47.38 -41.46 -32.65
C HIS A 376 46.10 -40.78 -32.07
N ASP A 377 45.96 -39.45 -32.04
CA ASP A 377 46.34 -38.45 -33.06
C ASP A 377 46.48 -36.99 -32.54
N ASN A 378 47.28 -36.21 -33.28
CA ASN A 378 47.41 -34.75 -33.41
C ASN A 378 48.16 -33.89 -32.37
N SER A 379 49.43 -33.62 -32.67
CA SER A 379 50.09 -32.33 -32.43
C SER A 379 51.19 -32.09 -33.47
N ILE A 380 51.08 -31.02 -34.26
CA ILE A 380 52.20 -30.48 -35.06
C ILE A 380 52.73 -29.22 -34.37
N ARG A 381 54.07 -29.22 -34.20
CA ARG A 381 54.93 -28.27 -33.50
C ARG A 381 56.13 -27.92 -34.39
N GLN A 382 56.66 -26.71 -34.18
CA GLN A 382 58.09 -26.26 -34.30
C GLN A 382 58.71 -26.22 -35.71
N ARG A 383 59.60 -25.26 -36.05
CA ARG A 383 60.96 -24.90 -35.52
C ARG A 383 61.33 -23.49 -36.02
N VAL A 384 62.04 -22.57 -35.33
CA VAL A 384 63.41 -22.49 -34.73
C VAL A 384 64.57 -22.61 -35.73
N GLN A 385 65.42 -21.57 -35.87
CA GLN A 385 66.90 -21.64 -35.71
C GLN A 385 67.68 -20.34 -36.01
N GLN A 386 68.94 -20.37 -35.53
CA GLN A 386 70.03 -19.40 -35.40
C GLN A 386 70.83 -19.02 -36.68
N ILE A 387 71.63 -17.94 -36.55
CA ILE A 387 72.95 -17.62 -37.15
C ILE A 387 73.04 -16.96 -38.56
N SER A 388 73.66 -15.77 -38.56
CA SER A 388 74.65 -15.13 -39.45
C SER A 388 74.49 -14.95 -40.99
N ILE A 389 74.70 -13.69 -41.39
CA ILE A 389 75.57 -13.17 -42.49
C ILE A 389 75.38 -13.77 -43.91
N ASN A 390 74.82 -13.00 -44.85
CA ASN A 390 75.51 -12.29 -45.96
C ASN A 390 74.58 -11.93 -47.14
N ASN A 391 74.55 -10.64 -47.47
CA ASN A 391 74.65 -9.98 -48.79
C ASN A 391 73.88 -10.43 -50.06
N HIS A 392 73.26 -9.38 -50.65
CA HIS A 392 73.03 -9.07 -52.07
C HIS A 392 71.95 -9.91 -52.81
N ALA A 393 71.05 -9.35 -53.64
CA ALA A 393 71.11 -8.13 -54.46
C ALA A 393 69.71 -7.66 -54.93
N THR A 394 69.60 -6.34 -55.21
CA THR A 394 68.89 -5.67 -56.35
C THR A 394 67.38 -5.88 -56.53
N THR A 395 66.50 -4.88 -56.74
CA THR A 395 66.57 -3.56 -57.39
C THR A 395 65.27 -2.76 -57.13
N ASP A 396 65.38 -1.43 -57.00
CA ASP A 396 64.50 -0.33 -57.47
C ASP A 396 62.98 -0.35 -57.16
N ASP A 397 62.30 0.73 -56.73
CA ASP A 397 62.60 2.16 -56.68
C ASP A 397 61.59 2.93 -55.77
N ARG A 398 62.02 4.09 -55.26
CA ARG A 398 61.28 5.26 -54.69
C ARG A 398 60.81 5.33 -53.21
N LEU A 399 61.67 6.03 -52.45
CA LEU A 399 61.56 6.88 -51.23
C LEU A 399 60.34 7.85 -51.14
N PRO A 400 59.97 8.45 -49.97
CA PRO A 400 60.92 9.08 -49.03
C PRO A 400 60.67 9.05 -47.49
N THR A 401 61.83 9.02 -46.78
CA THR A 401 62.21 9.55 -45.44
C THR A 401 61.57 9.03 -44.13
N PRO A 402 62.41 8.53 -43.20
CA PRO A 402 62.06 8.32 -41.79
C PRO A 402 62.43 9.52 -40.92
N ILE A 403 61.64 9.80 -39.89
CA ILE A 403 62.08 10.59 -38.73
C ILE A 403 62.41 9.61 -37.61
N PHE A 404 63.66 9.68 -37.18
CA PHE A 404 64.25 9.00 -36.03
C PHE A 404 63.56 9.40 -34.73
N ASP A 405 63.21 8.41 -33.90
CA ASP A 405 62.94 8.62 -32.47
C ASP A 405 64.18 8.13 -31.69
N ASN A 406 64.87 9.05 -31.03
CA ASN A 406 66.12 8.81 -30.33
C ASN A 406 65.85 8.23 -28.94
N SER A 407 66.12 6.95 -28.77
CA SER A 407 66.24 6.28 -27.48
C SER A 407 67.54 6.70 -26.76
N ASN A 408 67.45 7.59 -25.77
CA ASN A 408 68.51 7.81 -24.76
C ASN A 408 68.00 8.52 -23.48
N ASP A 409 66.79 8.21 -23.01
CA ASP A 409 66.12 8.93 -21.88
C ASP A 409 66.24 8.23 -20.50
N HIS A 410 67.09 7.21 -20.35
CA HIS A 410 67.16 6.38 -19.12
C HIS A 410 67.74 7.06 -17.86
N HIS A 411 68.19 8.32 -17.95
CA HIS A 411 68.80 9.02 -16.81
C HIS A 411 68.18 10.40 -16.49
N LEU A 412 67.08 10.80 -17.15
CA LEU A 412 66.43 12.06 -16.79
C LEU A 412 65.54 11.90 -15.56
N THR A 413 65.56 12.92 -14.70
CA THR A 413 64.63 13.06 -13.59
C THR A 413 63.27 13.47 -14.14
N HIS A 414 62.25 12.66 -13.88
CA HIS A 414 60.87 12.92 -14.26
C HIS A 414 60.11 13.51 -13.08
N HIS A 415 59.12 14.35 -13.37
CA HIS A 415 58.16 14.83 -12.39
C HIS A 415 56.99 13.85 -12.31
N TYR A 416 56.75 13.26 -11.13
CA TYR A 416 55.67 12.32 -10.88
C TYR A 416 54.64 12.91 -9.91
N CYS A 417 53.37 12.66 -10.19
CA CYS A 417 52.26 12.88 -9.27
C CYS A 417 51.71 11.51 -8.83
N LEU A 418 51.80 11.19 -7.53
CA LEU A 418 51.25 9.97 -6.94
C LEU A 418 50.07 10.32 -6.05
N SER A 419 48.88 9.81 -6.38
CA SER A 419 47.69 9.91 -5.55
C SER A 419 47.40 8.58 -4.87
N ILE A 420 47.26 8.58 -3.55
CA ILE A 420 46.88 7.42 -2.74
C ILE A 420 45.54 7.74 -2.08
N ASP A 421 44.52 6.93 -2.36
CA ASP A 421 43.16 7.10 -1.86
C ASP A 421 42.73 5.89 -1.03
N LEU A 422 42.63 6.08 0.29
CA LEU A 422 42.13 5.10 1.25
C LEU A 422 40.60 5.19 1.32
N LYS A 423 39.90 4.37 0.55
CA LYS A 423 38.47 4.55 0.29
C LYS A 423 37.55 4.06 1.41
N SER A 424 37.75 2.83 1.87
CA SER A 424 36.80 2.18 2.79
C SER A 424 37.38 1.00 3.53
N LEU A 425 36.89 0.75 4.74
CA LEU A 425 37.13 -0.47 5.52
C LEU A 425 35.94 -1.43 5.40
N ARG A 426 36.22 -2.71 5.15
CA ARG A 426 35.23 -3.75 4.92
C ARG A 426 35.45 -4.93 5.86
N ASN A 427 34.40 -5.73 6.08
CA ASN A 427 34.48 -7.00 6.82
C ASN A 427 35.14 -6.88 8.21
N LEU A 428 34.81 -5.82 8.96
CA LEU A 428 35.40 -5.48 10.25
C LEU A 428 34.96 -6.45 11.36
N ARG A 429 35.93 -7.05 12.05
CA ARG A 429 35.70 -7.86 13.26
C ARG A 429 35.98 -7.03 14.51
N LEU A 430 34.94 -6.41 15.07
CA LEU A 430 35.02 -5.56 16.26
C LEU A 430 34.29 -6.19 17.44
N SER A 431 34.83 -6.03 18.65
CA SER A 431 34.16 -6.45 19.89
C SER A 431 33.31 -5.36 20.53
N ASN A 432 33.63 -4.07 20.30
CA ASN A 432 33.00 -2.90 20.91
C ASN A 432 32.87 -1.73 19.89
N SER A 433 32.03 -0.74 20.19
CA SER A 433 31.89 0.49 19.40
C SER A 433 33.19 1.28 19.44
N THR A 434 33.72 1.66 18.29
CA THR A 434 35.10 2.16 18.18
C THR A 434 35.23 3.21 17.09
N TYR A 435 36.10 4.20 17.28
CA TYR A 435 36.52 5.13 16.22
C TYR A 435 37.79 4.63 15.53
N LEU A 436 37.75 4.46 14.21
CA LEU A 436 38.91 4.02 13.42
C LEU A 436 39.48 5.15 12.56
N TYR A 437 40.80 5.18 12.41
CA TYR A 437 41.48 6.02 11.42
C TYR A 437 42.72 5.32 10.88
N CYS A 438 43.12 5.63 9.65
CA CYS A 438 44.32 5.12 9.03
C CYS A 438 45.47 6.13 9.14
N ARG A 439 46.69 5.63 9.27
CA ARG A 439 47.94 6.38 9.34
C ARG A 439 48.97 5.72 8.44
N TYR A 440 49.72 6.50 7.67
CA TYR A 440 50.91 5.99 6.98
C TYR A 440 52.00 7.06 6.86
N VAL A 441 53.23 6.61 6.65
CA VAL A 441 54.41 7.44 6.41
C VAL A 441 55.20 6.79 5.27
N TYR A 442 55.65 7.57 4.31
CA TYR A 442 56.48 7.07 3.21
C TYR A 442 57.57 8.10 2.82
N PRO A 443 58.72 8.09 3.52
CA PRO A 443 59.73 9.15 3.44
C PRO A 443 60.29 9.42 2.04
N PHE A 444 60.28 8.42 1.16
CA PHE A 444 60.73 8.54 -0.24
C PHE A 444 60.01 9.63 -1.03
N LEU A 445 58.76 9.97 -0.67
CA LEU A 445 57.97 11.01 -1.34
C LEU A 445 58.31 12.43 -0.86
N GLY A 446 59.40 12.59 -0.09
CA GLY A 446 59.91 13.88 0.35
C GLY A 446 59.36 14.37 1.69
N THR A 447 58.47 13.61 2.34
CA THR A 447 57.97 13.94 3.69
C THR A 447 58.02 12.74 4.63
N SER A 448 58.49 12.99 5.86
CA SER A 448 58.41 12.03 6.98
C SER A 448 57.22 12.31 7.91
N THR A 449 56.35 13.27 7.58
CA THR A 449 55.16 13.57 8.37
C THR A 449 54.10 12.49 8.18
N PRO A 450 53.50 11.95 9.26
CA PRO A 450 52.43 10.98 9.14
C PRO A 450 51.17 11.58 8.53
N ILE A 451 50.61 10.88 7.55
CA ILE A 451 49.34 11.22 6.92
C ILE A 451 48.24 10.40 7.60
N LEU A 452 47.15 11.07 7.94
CA LEU A 452 46.07 10.54 8.75
C LEU A 452 44.74 10.76 8.05
N THR A 453 43.87 9.75 8.04
CA THR A 453 42.45 9.97 7.74
C THR A 453 41.80 10.72 8.90
N HIS A 454 40.94 11.68 8.62
CA HIS A 454 40.28 12.48 9.65
C HIS A 454 38.87 12.86 9.17
N PRO A 455 37.87 13.11 10.03
CA PRO A 455 37.83 12.70 11.44
C PRO A 455 37.86 11.17 11.56
N PRO A 456 38.22 10.60 12.73
CA PRO A 456 38.10 9.17 12.97
C PRO A 456 36.67 8.68 12.70
N LEU A 457 36.56 7.59 11.94
CA LEU A 457 35.31 6.95 11.53
C LEU A 457 34.68 6.20 12.71
N HIS A 458 33.51 6.62 13.16
CA HIS A 458 32.76 5.92 14.21
C HIS A 458 32.15 4.62 13.66
N ILE A 459 32.42 3.50 14.32
CA ILE A 459 31.84 2.20 14.01
C ILE A 459 31.06 1.71 15.23
N PRO A 460 29.72 1.75 15.21
CA PRO A 460 28.90 1.26 16.29
C PRO A 460 28.98 -0.28 16.37
N TYR A 461 29.03 -0.82 17.59
CA TYR A 461 28.86 -2.25 17.83
C TYR A 461 27.41 -2.64 17.59
N THR A 462 27.16 -3.43 16.54
CA THR A 462 25.83 -3.97 16.24
C THR A 462 25.88 -5.49 16.32
N SER A 463 24.95 -6.09 17.07
CA SER A 463 24.77 -7.54 17.14
C SER A 463 24.19 -8.16 15.86
N SER A 464 23.71 -7.32 14.94
CA SER A 464 23.38 -7.65 13.55
C SER A 464 24.59 -7.38 12.65
N ALA A 465 24.80 -8.21 11.61
CA ALA A 465 25.90 -8.02 10.65
C ALA A 465 25.93 -6.57 10.13
N PRO A 466 26.99 -5.79 10.42
CA PRO A 466 27.07 -4.39 10.02
C PRO A 466 27.13 -4.27 8.49
N PRO A 467 26.90 -3.08 7.90
CA PRO A 467 27.20 -2.87 6.49
C PRO A 467 28.62 -3.35 6.19
N ASN A 468 28.79 -4.18 5.16
CA ASN A 468 30.07 -4.82 4.83
C ASN A 468 31.19 -3.81 4.48
N GLU A 469 30.90 -2.52 4.37
CA GLU A 469 31.79 -1.47 3.91
C GLU A 469 31.50 -0.13 4.59
N HIS A 470 32.52 0.50 5.16
CA HIS A 470 32.46 1.80 5.80
C HIS A 470 33.48 2.75 5.13
N GLN A 471 33.03 3.90 4.64
CA GLN A 471 33.88 4.86 3.94
C GLN A 471 34.78 5.62 4.91
N LEU A 472 36.04 5.82 4.52
CA LEU A 472 37.00 6.60 5.29
C LEU A 472 36.95 8.08 4.83
N PRO A 473 36.78 9.04 5.75
CA PRO A 473 36.83 10.45 5.41
C PRO A 473 38.29 10.92 5.19
N HIS A 474 38.49 11.83 4.24
CA HIS A 474 39.79 12.39 3.87
C HIS A 474 40.88 11.31 3.62
N GLY A 475 40.52 10.25 2.88
CA GLY A 475 41.43 9.15 2.51
C GLY A 475 42.41 9.46 1.39
N LEU A 476 42.17 10.51 0.60
CA LEU A 476 42.99 10.92 -0.54
C LEU A 476 44.15 11.81 -0.11
N CYS A 477 45.36 11.46 -0.56
CA CYS A 477 46.55 12.28 -0.44
C CYS A 477 47.35 12.23 -1.75
N ILE A 478 47.88 13.38 -2.15
CA ILE A 478 48.57 13.56 -3.43
C ILE A 478 50.00 14.05 -3.16
N PHE A 479 50.97 13.40 -3.80
CA PHE A 479 52.39 13.70 -3.71
C PHE A 479 52.93 14.10 -5.06
N ASN A 480 53.66 15.21 -5.12
CA ASN A 480 54.41 15.63 -6.29
C ASN A 480 55.90 15.53 -5.96
N PHE A 481 56.64 14.77 -6.75
CA PHE A 481 58.06 14.52 -6.50
C PHE A 481 58.80 14.28 -7.81
N ALA A 482 60.13 14.44 -7.77
CA ALA A 482 60.99 14.29 -8.93
C ALA A 482 61.97 13.14 -8.71
N VAL A 483 61.97 12.15 -9.59
CA VAL A 483 62.85 10.98 -9.48
C VAL A 483 63.10 10.37 -10.86
N ASN A 484 64.19 9.62 -11.02
CA ASN A 484 64.39 8.85 -12.25
C ASN A 484 63.54 7.56 -12.23
N ALA A 485 63.17 7.06 -13.41
CA ALA A 485 62.24 5.93 -13.53
C ALA A 485 62.79 4.61 -12.93
N GLU A 486 64.11 4.40 -12.99
CA GLU A 486 64.77 3.20 -12.44
C GLU A 486 64.74 3.21 -10.90
N GLN A 487 65.05 4.34 -10.28
CA GLN A 487 64.97 4.56 -8.84
C GLN A 487 63.54 4.44 -8.34
N LEU A 488 62.56 5.00 -9.06
CA LEU A 488 61.14 4.84 -8.73
C LEU A 488 60.75 3.36 -8.66
N THR A 489 61.04 2.61 -9.73
CA THR A 489 60.72 1.19 -9.83
C THR A 489 61.42 0.38 -8.74
N THR A 490 62.71 0.63 -8.53
CA THR A 490 63.53 -0.03 -7.51
C THR A 490 62.97 0.23 -6.10
N HIS A 491 62.60 1.47 -5.79
CA HIS A 491 62.08 1.84 -4.47
C HIS A 491 60.68 1.26 -4.22
N PHE A 492 59.80 1.34 -5.23
CA PHE A 492 58.44 0.80 -5.15
C PHE A 492 58.42 -0.73 -5.07
N HIS A 493 59.46 -1.41 -5.55
CA HIS A 493 59.67 -2.85 -5.38
C HIS A 493 60.27 -3.19 -4.01
N ARG A 494 61.26 -2.43 -3.54
CA ARG A 494 61.98 -2.74 -2.30
C ARG A 494 61.18 -2.43 -1.04
N GLU A 495 60.43 -1.33 -1.02
CA GLU A 495 59.80 -0.80 0.20
C GLU A 495 58.28 -0.69 0.06
N PRO A 496 57.51 -1.60 0.68
CA PRO A 496 56.05 -1.52 0.67
C PRO A 496 55.55 -0.37 1.56
N LEU A 497 54.49 0.29 1.13
CA LEU A 497 53.77 1.26 1.96
C LEU A 497 53.07 0.51 3.10
N THR A 498 53.37 0.89 4.33
CA THR A 498 52.72 0.34 5.53
C THR A 498 51.66 1.31 6.00
N ILE A 499 50.40 0.87 6.03
CA ILE A 499 49.25 1.64 6.52
C ILE A 499 48.80 1.02 7.84
N GLU A 500 48.87 1.80 8.90
CA GLU A 500 48.43 1.46 10.25
C GLU A 500 46.97 1.88 10.43
N VAL A 501 46.11 0.99 10.89
CA VAL A 501 44.73 1.30 11.29
C VAL A 501 44.70 1.41 12.81
N TYR A 502 44.33 2.56 13.34
CA TYR A 502 44.20 2.81 14.78
C TYR A 502 42.74 2.83 15.21
N CYS A 503 42.53 2.44 16.46
CA CYS A 503 41.28 2.37 17.19
C CYS A 503 41.33 3.33 18.39
N ARG A 504 40.23 4.07 18.60
CA ARG A 504 40.00 4.94 19.75
C ARG A 504 38.65 4.60 20.38
N ASP A 505 38.68 4.19 21.64
CA ASP A 505 37.50 3.83 22.43
C ASP A 505 36.80 5.09 22.99
N GLN A 506 35.47 5.07 23.05
CA GLN A 506 34.64 6.17 23.55
C GLN A 506 34.50 6.14 25.09
N GLU A 507 34.68 4.99 25.74
CA GLU A 507 34.38 4.82 27.17
C GLU A 507 35.59 5.04 28.10
N ARG A 508 36.82 4.90 27.61
CA ARG A 508 38.01 5.12 28.43
C ARG A 508 38.43 6.58 28.38
N SER A 509 38.29 7.27 29.52
CA SER A 509 38.71 8.67 29.76
C SER A 509 40.23 8.92 29.67
N GLU A 510 41.00 8.06 29.02
CA GLU A 510 42.44 8.23 28.77
C GLU A 510 42.71 8.07 27.26
N ARG A 511 43.16 9.17 26.63
CA ARG A 511 43.47 9.29 25.19
C ARG A 511 44.62 8.37 24.78
N LYS A 512 44.38 7.08 24.59
CA LYS A 512 45.40 6.17 24.05
C LYS A 512 44.89 5.46 22.79
N ASP A 513 45.44 5.88 21.66
CA ASP A 513 45.18 5.23 20.37
C ASP A 513 45.80 3.83 20.38
N GLN A 514 45.01 2.82 20.03
CA GLN A 514 45.43 1.42 19.97
C GLN A 514 45.54 0.97 18.52
N LEU A 515 46.62 0.28 18.15
CA LEU A 515 46.76 -0.29 16.81
C LEU A 515 45.72 -1.42 16.61
N PHE A 516 44.82 -1.24 15.64
CA PHE A 516 43.83 -2.23 15.22
C PHE A 516 44.42 -3.25 14.24
N GLY A 517 45.24 -2.78 13.28
CA GLY A 517 45.92 -3.67 12.34
C GLY A 517 46.78 -2.92 11.33
N ILE A 518 47.48 -3.68 10.49
CA ILE A 518 48.42 -3.17 9.50
C ILE A 518 48.05 -3.70 8.11
N VAL A 519 48.14 -2.84 7.11
CA VAL A 519 48.05 -3.17 5.69
C VAL A 519 49.40 -2.90 5.03
N ARG A 520 49.88 -3.83 4.20
CA ARG A 520 51.10 -3.66 3.40
C ARG A 520 50.74 -3.58 1.93
N LEU A 521 51.05 -2.45 1.31
CA LEU A 521 50.77 -2.15 -0.09
C LEU A 521 52.07 -2.09 -0.88
N GLN A 522 52.21 -2.96 -1.89
CA GLN A 522 53.32 -2.91 -2.83
C GLN A 522 53.02 -1.90 -3.93
N LEU A 523 53.64 -0.72 -3.88
CA LEU A 523 53.36 0.37 -4.82
C LEU A 523 53.73 0.02 -6.26
N GLU A 524 54.69 -0.88 -6.49
CA GLU A 524 55.10 -1.33 -7.84
C GLU A 524 53.93 -1.83 -8.69
N LYS A 525 52.88 -2.38 -8.06
CA LYS A 525 51.71 -2.88 -8.78
C LYS A 525 51.04 -1.83 -9.68
N VAL A 526 51.14 -0.54 -9.34
CA VAL A 526 50.60 0.53 -10.20
C VAL A 526 51.42 0.71 -11.48
N LEU A 527 52.74 0.47 -11.41
CA LEU A 527 53.66 0.60 -12.55
C LEU A 527 53.47 -0.52 -13.58
N GLN A 528 52.86 -1.64 -13.18
CA GLN A 528 52.57 -2.79 -14.05
C GLN A 528 51.26 -2.64 -14.83
N VAL A 529 50.42 -1.65 -14.50
CA VAL A 529 49.15 -1.36 -15.22
C VAL A 529 49.45 -0.68 -16.55
N GLU A 530 48.62 -0.87 -17.57
CA GLU A 530 48.78 -0.21 -18.87
C GLU A 530 48.80 1.33 -18.74
N LYS A 531 49.77 1.99 -19.41
CA LYS A 531 49.89 3.45 -19.42
C LYS A 531 48.82 4.07 -20.31
N GLN A 532 47.98 4.92 -19.74
CA GLN A 532 46.99 5.71 -20.48
C GLN A 532 47.50 7.14 -20.70
N ARG A 533 47.35 7.69 -21.90
CA ARG A 533 47.71 9.08 -22.17
C ARG A 533 46.73 10.03 -21.47
N CYS A 534 47.24 11.02 -20.75
CA CYS A 534 46.46 12.07 -20.11
C CYS A 534 47.09 13.46 -20.36
N SER A 535 46.26 14.48 -20.57
CA SER A 535 46.74 15.88 -20.64
C SER A 535 46.92 16.43 -19.22
N SER A 536 48.11 16.94 -18.90
CA SER A 536 48.35 17.65 -17.64
C SER A 536 47.78 19.08 -17.66
N ASN A 537 47.20 19.53 -16.54
CA ASN A 537 46.64 20.87 -16.36
C ASN A 537 47.71 21.98 -16.32
N VAL A 538 48.99 21.62 -16.23
CA VAL A 538 50.12 22.55 -16.19
C VAL A 538 50.94 22.33 -17.47
N ASN A 539 50.90 23.30 -18.38
CA ASN A 539 51.68 23.42 -19.61
C ASN A 539 51.25 22.59 -20.84
N GLY A 540 50.13 21.85 -20.80
CA GLY A 540 49.65 21.10 -21.98
C GLY A 540 50.59 19.96 -22.42
N ILE A 541 51.51 19.55 -21.55
CA ILE A 541 52.40 18.41 -21.77
C ILE A 541 51.57 17.12 -21.65
N LEU A 542 51.69 16.26 -22.67
CA LEU A 542 51.12 14.91 -22.67
C LEU A 542 51.85 14.06 -21.62
N GLY A 543 51.15 13.69 -20.56
CA GLY A 543 51.63 12.78 -19.51
C GLY A 543 51.06 11.37 -19.66
N TRP A 544 51.53 10.47 -18.81
CA TRP A 544 51.03 9.10 -18.71
C TRP A 544 50.40 8.86 -17.35
N ARG A 545 49.19 8.31 -17.31
CA ARG A 545 48.46 7.91 -16.09
C ARG A 545 48.34 6.40 -16.01
N GLN A 546 48.59 5.86 -14.81
CA GLN A 546 48.34 4.46 -14.46
C GLN A 546 47.51 4.43 -13.17
N THR A 547 46.45 3.62 -13.14
CA THR A 547 45.52 3.53 -12.01
C THR A 547 45.38 2.09 -11.56
N TRP A 548 45.61 1.85 -10.27
CA TRP A 548 45.50 0.54 -9.65
C TRP A 548 44.56 0.60 -8.45
N THR A 549 43.65 -0.36 -8.31
CA THR A 549 42.70 -0.43 -7.19
C THR A 549 42.57 -1.85 -6.68
N GLN A 550 42.68 -2.06 -5.36
CA GLN A 550 42.53 -3.38 -4.74
C GLN A 550 42.02 -3.27 -3.29
N ALA A 551 41.24 -4.26 -2.86
CA ALA A 551 40.95 -4.48 -1.43
C ALA A 551 42.07 -5.31 -0.80
N LEU A 552 42.77 -4.73 0.18
CA LEU A 552 43.91 -5.33 0.87
C LEU A 552 43.53 -5.79 2.28
N PRO A 553 44.03 -6.94 2.76
CA PRO A 553 43.70 -7.42 4.10
C PRO A 553 44.35 -6.55 5.17
N VAL A 554 43.57 -6.18 6.19
CA VAL A 554 44.05 -5.58 7.44
C VAL A 554 44.41 -6.71 8.40
N ILE A 555 45.70 -6.83 8.71
CA ILE A 555 46.22 -7.87 9.60
C ILE A 555 46.29 -7.31 11.03
N GLY A 556 45.54 -7.92 11.96
CA GLY A 556 45.54 -7.52 13.37
C GLY A 556 46.83 -7.88 14.09
N THR A 557 46.95 -7.44 15.34
CA THR A 557 48.09 -7.78 16.22
C THR A 557 48.21 -9.27 16.51
N ASN A 558 47.11 -10.02 16.36
CA ASN A 558 47.06 -11.48 16.48
C ASN A 558 47.45 -12.21 15.18
N THR A 559 47.93 -11.50 14.16
CA THR A 559 48.27 -12.00 12.82
C THR A 559 47.09 -12.52 11.99
N GLU A 560 45.87 -12.41 12.49
CA GLU A 560 44.67 -12.77 11.74
C GLU A 560 44.17 -11.60 10.90
N LYS A 561 43.41 -11.92 9.85
CA LYS A 561 42.70 -10.92 9.05
C LYS A 561 41.51 -10.37 9.84
N CYS A 562 41.55 -9.08 10.15
CA CYS A 562 40.53 -8.40 10.95
C CYS A 562 39.59 -7.53 10.12
N ALA A 563 40.02 -7.07 8.94
CA ALA A 563 39.23 -6.28 7.99
C ALA A 563 39.86 -6.32 6.59
N GLU A 564 39.27 -5.60 5.63
CA GLU A 564 39.86 -5.28 4.32
C GLU A 564 39.82 -3.77 4.08
N LEU A 565 40.91 -3.19 3.59
CA LEU A 565 41.01 -1.79 3.22
C LEU A 565 41.00 -1.67 1.68
N LEU A 566 40.00 -0.99 1.13
CA LEU A 566 39.97 -0.64 -0.30
C LEU A 566 40.88 0.56 -0.54
N VAL A 567 41.88 0.40 -1.41
CA VAL A 567 42.83 1.45 -1.77
C VAL A 567 42.87 1.62 -3.28
N THR A 568 42.88 2.88 -3.73
CA THR A 568 43.20 3.27 -5.11
C THR A 568 44.52 4.04 -5.14
N VAL A 569 45.42 3.65 -6.04
CA VAL A 569 46.69 4.34 -6.29
C VAL A 569 46.69 4.80 -7.74
N VAL A 570 46.98 6.08 -7.97
CA VAL A 570 47.16 6.65 -9.31
C VAL A 570 48.55 7.25 -9.37
N ILE A 571 49.31 6.91 -10.42
CA ILE A 571 50.57 7.60 -10.71
C ILE A 571 50.48 8.27 -12.08
N GLU A 572 50.97 9.49 -12.15
CA GLU A 572 51.07 10.29 -13.36
C GLU A 572 52.53 10.67 -13.61
N ASP A 573 53.04 10.36 -14.79
CA ASP A 573 54.35 10.82 -15.28
C ASP A 573 54.14 12.11 -16.08
N LEU A 574 54.64 13.22 -15.55
CA LEU A 574 54.46 14.57 -16.09
C LEU A 574 55.64 15.03 -16.96
N GLY A 575 56.62 14.14 -17.24
CA GLY A 575 57.75 14.39 -18.13
C GLY A 575 59.05 14.82 -17.43
N SER A 576 60.12 15.00 -18.22
CA SER A 576 61.47 15.25 -17.74
C SER A 576 61.74 16.72 -17.38
N LEU A 577 62.57 16.95 -16.35
CA LEU A 577 63.00 18.29 -15.90
C LEU A 577 64.32 18.69 -16.59
N GLN A 578 64.32 19.74 -17.43
CA GLN A 578 65.56 20.29 -18.00
C GLN A 578 66.13 21.43 -17.13
N LEU A 579 67.32 21.21 -16.55
CA LEU A 579 68.11 22.24 -15.86
C LEU A 579 69.13 22.87 -16.83
N ASN A 580 68.98 24.17 -17.11
CA ASN A 580 69.94 24.96 -17.88
C ASN A 580 71.22 25.20 -17.04
N SER A 581 72.32 24.54 -17.38
CA SER A 581 73.64 24.78 -16.76
C SER A 581 74.53 25.63 -17.67
N THR A 582 74.95 26.80 -17.18
CA THR A 582 75.83 27.77 -17.84
C THR A 582 77.28 27.29 -17.91
N ALA A 583 77.88 27.37 -19.10
CA ALA A 583 79.25 26.97 -19.41
C ALA A 583 80.31 28.02 -19.03
N THR A 584 81.48 27.58 -18.55
CA THR A 584 82.73 28.36 -18.42
C THR A 584 83.84 27.74 -19.29
N PRO A 585 84.63 28.52 -20.06
CA PRO A 585 85.68 28.00 -20.94
C PRO A 585 87.07 27.96 -20.26
N ARG A 586 87.90 26.97 -20.61
CA ARG A 586 89.35 26.91 -20.31
C ARG A 586 90.18 27.16 -21.59
N PRO A 587 91.33 27.85 -21.52
CA PRO A 587 92.17 28.16 -22.67
C PRO A 587 93.28 27.11 -22.94
N GLN A 588 93.73 27.07 -24.20
CA GLN A 588 94.82 26.24 -24.73
C GLN A 588 96.17 26.98 -24.72
N SER A 589 97.28 26.25 -24.65
CA SER A 589 98.66 26.76 -24.71
C SER A 589 99.55 25.92 -25.64
N VAL A 590 100.42 26.58 -26.41
CA VAL A 590 101.51 26.02 -27.25
C VAL A 590 102.78 26.89 -27.04
N PRO A 591 104.04 26.36 -27.17
CA PRO A 591 105.24 26.87 -26.46
C PRO A 591 106.26 27.66 -27.33
N PRO A 592 107.34 28.25 -26.75
CA PRO A 592 108.42 28.91 -27.49
C PRO A 592 109.83 28.28 -27.34
N GLN A 593 110.73 28.62 -28.27
CA GLN A 593 112.16 28.24 -28.33
C GLN A 593 113.13 29.44 -28.06
N HIS A 594 114.35 29.08 -27.64
CA HIS A 594 115.55 29.83 -27.19
C HIS A 594 116.17 30.87 -28.15
N LEU A 595 117.00 31.79 -27.61
CA LEU A 595 118.49 31.82 -27.79
C LEU A 595 119.18 33.03 -27.10
N ASP A 596 120.34 32.74 -26.48
CA ASP A 596 121.36 33.65 -25.91
C ASP A 596 122.33 34.18 -26.98
N LEU A 597 123.05 35.29 -26.70
CA LEU A 597 124.54 35.33 -26.73
C LEU A 597 125.13 36.73 -26.39
N ASN A 598 126.12 36.69 -25.50
CA ASN A 598 127.08 37.74 -25.12
C ASN A 598 128.22 37.90 -26.15
N ASN A 599 128.89 39.08 -26.16
CA ASN A 599 130.36 39.30 -26.18
C ASN A 599 130.69 40.74 -26.67
N VAL A 600 131.40 41.62 -25.94
CA VAL A 600 132.80 41.64 -25.42
C VAL A 600 133.80 42.32 -26.40
N PHE A 601 134.25 43.51 -25.98
CA PHE A 601 135.57 44.18 -26.15
C PHE A 601 136.07 44.66 -27.54
N GLN A 602 136.56 45.91 -27.61
CA GLN A 602 137.98 46.29 -27.48
C GLN A 602 138.17 47.82 -27.64
N ARG A 603 139.14 48.39 -26.89
CA ARG A 603 139.46 49.83 -26.74
C ARG A 603 140.86 50.11 -27.35
N PRO A 604 141.07 51.15 -28.18
CA PRO A 604 142.41 51.63 -28.61
C PRO A 604 142.87 53.01 -28.04
N SER A 605 144.02 53.08 -27.34
CA SER A 605 144.87 54.25 -26.96
C SER A 605 144.39 55.37 -26.00
N GLU A 606 145.07 55.51 -24.83
CA GLU A 606 144.61 56.15 -23.58
C GLU A 606 144.29 57.66 -23.62
N ASP A 607 144.98 58.52 -24.38
CA ASP A 607 144.74 59.98 -24.30
C ASP A 607 143.61 60.49 -25.21
N ALA A 608 143.42 59.89 -26.40
CA ALA A 608 142.24 60.15 -27.24
C ALA A 608 141.02 59.34 -26.76
N GLN A 609 141.23 58.20 -26.10
CA GLN A 609 140.19 57.47 -25.39
C GLN A 609 139.67 58.22 -24.19
N LEU A 610 140.50 58.91 -23.41
CA LEU A 610 140.01 59.55 -22.19
C LEU A 610 139.03 60.66 -22.56
N GLN A 611 139.32 61.44 -23.61
CA GLN A 611 138.41 62.47 -24.11
C GLN A 611 137.19 61.87 -24.83
N ALA A 612 137.37 60.88 -25.71
CA ALA A 612 136.24 60.21 -26.36
C ALA A 612 135.38 59.40 -25.37
N ALA A 613 135.95 58.81 -24.32
CA ALA A 613 135.25 58.09 -23.27
C ALA A 613 134.58 59.04 -22.29
N TYR A 614 135.15 60.23 -22.04
CA TYR A 614 134.49 61.28 -21.26
C TYR A 614 133.30 61.88 -22.03
N GLU A 615 133.45 62.18 -23.32
CA GLU A 615 132.35 62.62 -24.19
C GLU A 615 131.29 61.53 -24.38
N LEU A 616 131.71 60.26 -24.56
CA LEU A 616 130.80 59.11 -24.61
C LEU A 616 130.13 58.87 -23.26
N GLN A 617 130.79 59.14 -22.14
CA GLN A 617 130.21 59.04 -20.80
C GLN A 617 129.19 60.14 -20.57
N LEU A 618 129.47 61.39 -20.93
CA LEU A 618 128.50 62.48 -20.89
C LEU A 618 127.30 62.23 -21.82
N TRP A 619 127.55 61.72 -23.02
CA TRP A 619 126.49 61.33 -23.96
C TRP A 619 125.67 60.15 -23.44
N LYS A 620 126.33 59.15 -22.85
CA LYS A 620 125.68 57.99 -22.23
C LYS A 620 124.85 58.42 -21.03
N GLU A 621 125.38 59.24 -20.15
CA GLU A 621 124.65 59.82 -19.00
C GLU A 621 123.45 60.65 -19.49
N SER A 622 123.62 61.47 -20.53
CA SER A 622 122.51 62.22 -21.12
C SER A 622 121.43 61.32 -21.73
N LYS A 623 121.81 60.25 -22.44
CA LYS A 623 120.85 59.30 -23.05
C LYS A 623 120.22 58.36 -22.04
N GLU A 624 120.96 58.00 -21.00
CA GLU A 624 120.48 57.25 -19.85
C GLU A 624 119.44 58.09 -19.09
N LEU A 625 119.69 59.39 -18.86
CA LEU A 625 118.71 60.30 -18.27
C LEU A 625 117.45 60.44 -19.14
N GLU A 626 117.60 60.59 -20.46
CA GLU A 626 116.47 60.65 -21.39
C GLU A 626 115.66 59.34 -21.39
N PHE A 627 116.34 58.19 -21.38
CA PHE A 627 115.72 56.87 -21.35
C PHE A 627 115.02 56.63 -20.01
N GLU A 628 115.65 56.99 -18.89
CA GLU A 628 115.07 56.85 -17.55
C GLU A 628 113.85 57.75 -17.38
N LYS A 629 113.90 58.98 -17.91
CA LYS A 629 112.73 59.86 -17.96
C LYS A 629 111.61 59.25 -18.81
N HIS A 630 111.93 58.72 -19.99
CA HIS A 630 110.96 58.08 -20.87
C HIS A 630 110.33 56.84 -20.24
N LEU A 631 111.14 56.02 -19.55
CA LEU A 631 110.67 54.84 -18.82
C LEU A 631 109.74 55.24 -17.67
N ARG A 632 110.13 56.26 -16.88
CA ARG A 632 109.28 56.82 -15.83
C ARG A 632 107.97 57.38 -16.38
N GLU A 633 107.98 58.02 -17.54
CA GLU A 633 106.75 58.50 -18.21
C GLU A 633 105.84 57.34 -18.64
N ILE A 634 106.40 56.27 -19.19
CA ILE A 634 105.64 55.06 -19.57
C ILE A 634 105.07 54.36 -18.33
N GLU A 635 105.87 54.18 -17.27
CA GLU A 635 105.44 53.57 -16.00
C GLU A 635 104.34 54.40 -15.33
N ALA A 636 104.50 55.72 -15.27
CA ALA A 636 103.48 56.63 -14.74
C ALA A 636 102.18 56.54 -15.53
N LYS A 637 102.25 56.48 -16.86
CA LYS A 637 101.08 56.32 -17.72
C LYS A 637 100.38 54.98 -17.50
N LYS A 638 101.15 53.88 -17.38
CA LYS A 638 100.59 52.54 -17.10
C LYS A 638 99.97 52.45 -15.71
N LEU A 639 100.60 53.04 -14.71
CA LEU A 639 100.05 53.12 -13.35
C LEU A 639 98.75 53.94 -13.32
N TYR A 640 98.70 55.04 -14.08
CA TYR A 640 97.49 55.86 -14.21
C TYR A 640 96.34 55.09 -14.89
N GLU A 641 96.62 54.39 -16.00
CA GLU A 641 95.63 53.52 -16.68
C GLU A 641 95.10 52.44 -15.72
N LEU A 642 95.97 51.82 -14.92
CA LEU A 642 95.58 50.80 -13.94
C LEU A 642 94.75 51.39 -12.79
N MET A 643 95.12 52.57 -12.29
CA MET A 643 94.38 53.29 -11.24
C MET A 643 92.95 53.62 -11.71
N GLU A 644 92.79 54.15 -12.93
CA GLU A 644 91.47 54.46 -13.46
C GLU A 644 90.63 53.20 -13.71
N ALA A 645 91.23 52.12 -14.21
CA ALA A 645 90.54 50.84 -14.34
C ALA A 645 90.08 50.28 -12.98
N PHE A 646 90.88 50.43 -11.93
CA PHE A 646 90.51 50.02 -10.58
C PHE A 646 89.35 50.87 -10.02
N LYS A 647 89.40 52.20 -10.20
CA LYS A 647 88.32 53.11 -9.79
C LYS A 647 86.99 52.77 -10.48
N GLU A 648 87.02 52.46 -11.78
CA GLU A 648 85.81 52.11 -12.50
C GLU A 648 85.23 50.78 -11.99
N LYS A 649 86.08 49.78 -11.73
CA LYS A 649 85.65 48.51 -11.12
C LYS A 649 85.09 48.68 -9.72
N ASP A 650 85.64 49.58 -8.92
CA ASP A 650 85.13 49.87 -7.59
C ASP A 650 83.77 50.57 -7.64
N ARG A 651 83.60 51.53 -8.56
CA ARG A 651 82.32 52.18 -8.85
C ARG A 651 81.27 51.17 -9.33
N GLU A 652 81.64 50.23 -10.21
CA GLU A 652 80.75 49.15 -10.66
C GLU A 652 80.30 48.25 -9.50
N ARG A 653 81.23 47.87 -8.61
CA ARG A 653 80.93 47.06 -7.41
C ARG A 653 80.01 47.81 -6.44
N GLU A 654 80.29 49.08 -6.18
CA GLU A 654 79.48 49.92 -5.30
C GLU A 654 78.07 50.09 -5.85
N SER A 655 77.93 50.32 -7.16
CA SER A 655 76.64 50.40 -7.85
C SER A 655 75.84 49.08 -7.74
N LEU A 656 76.49 47.93 -7.94
CA LEU A 656 75.86 46.62 -7.79
C LEU A 656 75.41 46.37 -6.35
N LEU A 657 76.25 46.70 -5.36
CA LEU A 657 75.93 46.56 -3.94
C LEU A 657 74.76 47.47 -3.56
N GLN A 658 74.75 48.71 -4.05
CA GLN A 658 73.66 49.65 -3.81
C GLN A 658 72.35 49.17 -4.45
N LYS A 659 72.40 48.57 -5.64
CA LYS A 659 71.23 47.93 -6.28
C LYS A 659 70.72 46.76 -5.44
N LYS A 660 71.61 45.89 -4.95
CA LYS A 660 71.25 44.76 -4.08
C LYS A 660 70.65 45.22 -2.75
N MET A 661 71.21 46.27 -2.14
CA MET A 661 70.65 46.86 -0.92
C MET A 661 69.22 47.38 -1.13
N LYS A 662 68.91 47.99 -2.29
CA LYS A 662 67.55 48.42 -2.63
C LYS A 662 66.60 47.24 -2.79
N GLU A 663 67.01 46.21 -3.54
CA GLU A 663 66.23 44.98 -3.73
C GLU A 663 65.91 44.30 -2.38
N TYR A 664 66.90 44.18 -1.49
CA TYR A 664 66.69 43.62 -0.15
C TYR A 664 65.77 44.50 0.72
N GLY A 665 65.89 45.83 0.64
CA GLY A 665 65.01 46.75 1.36
C GLY A 665 63.56 46.71 0.88
N GLU A 666 63.33 46.48 -0.41
CA GLU A 666 61.98 46.27 -0.95
C GLU A 666 61.40 44.93 -0.50
N LEU A 667 62.20 43.87 -0.53
CA LEU A 667 61.78 42.54 -0.06
C LEU A 667 61.46 42.55 1.44
N GLU A 668 62.26 43.25 2.25
CA GLU A 668 62.00 43.42 3.68
C GLU A 668 60.66 44.15 3.92
N LYS A 669 60.36 45.20 3.14
CA LYS A 669 59.06 45.90 3.20
C LYS A 669 57.90 44.99 2.81
N GLN A 670 58.07 44.16 1.77
CA GLN A 670 57.04 43.19 1.37
C GLN A 670 56.79 42.18 2.48
N MET A 671 57.84 41.66 3.10
CA MET A 671 57.74 40.68 4.19
C MET A 671 57.09 41.28 5.44
N LYS A 672 57.41 42.53 5.79
CA LYS A 672 56.75 43.27 6.88
C LYS A 672 55.26 43.50 6.61
N ARG A 673 54.88 43.81 5.36
CA ARG A 673 53.46 43.94 4.97
C ARG A 673 52.73 42.61 5.06
N ALA A 674 53.34 41.53 4.56
CA ALA A 674 52.76 40.18 4.65
C ALA A 674 52.54 39.74 6.11
N LEU A 675 53.50 40.02 7.00
CA LEU A 675 53.35 39.75 8.44
C LEU A 675 52.18 40.53 9.06
N ALA A 676 52.07 41.83 8.79
CA ALA A 676 50.96 42.65 9.29
C ALA A 676 49.59 42.16 8.77
N ASP A 677 49.52 41.73 7.52
CA ASP A 677 48.29 41.17 6.93
C ASP A 677 47.92 39.82 7.55
N ILE A 678 48.91 38.98 7.89
CA ILE A 678 48.69 37.72 8.60
C ILE A 678 48.20 37.99 10.03
N GLU A 679 48.85 38.88 10.78
CA GLU A 679 48.42 39.27 12.13
C GLU A 679 46.99 39.83 12.15
N LYS A 680 46.62 40.61 11.11
CA LYS A 680 45.26 41.12 10.96
C LYS A 680 44.26 40.00 10.70
N ARG A 681 44.59 39.04 9.83
CA ARG A 681 43.73 37.86 9.57
C ARG A 681 43.59 36.99 10.82
N GLU A 682 44.67 36.78 11.56
CA GLU A 682 44.64 36.01 12.81
C GLU A 682 43.71 36.65 13.84
N LYS A 683 43.81 37.97 14.04
CA LYS A 683 42.89 38.70 14.93
C LYS A 683 41.44 38.56 14.49
N GLN A 684 41.16 38.65 13.19
CA GLN A 684 39.80 38.49 12.65
C GLN A 684 39.27 37.06 12.81
N LEU A 685 40.11 36.05 12.60
CA LEU A 685 39.74 34.65 12.81
C LEU A 685 39.41 34.39 14.28
N ASN A 686 40.21 34.92 15.21
CA ASN A 686 39.95 34.78 16.64
C ASN A 686 38.64 35.47 17.08
N THR A 687 38.30 36.65 16.53
CA THR A 687 36.99 37.28 16.82
C THR A 687 35.83 36.47 16.26
N ASN A 688 35.96 35.95 15.04
CA ASN A 688 34.92 35.13 14.42
C ASN A 688 34.76 33.79 15.16
N GLU A 689 35.86 33.19 15.61
CA GLU A 689 35.84 31.97 16.41
C GLU A 689 35.11 32.18 17.75
N GLN A 690 35.38 33.29 18.44
CA GLN A 690 34.67 33.65 19.67
C GLN A 690 33.17 33.90 19.44
N GLU A 691 32.80 34.51 18.31
CA GLU A 691 31.40 34.73 17.93
C GLU A 691 30.69 33.40 17.64
N ILE A 692 31.33 32.50 16.89
CA ILE A 692 30.82 31.14 16.63
C ILE A 692 30.66 30.36 17.93
N GLN A 693 31.62 30.45 18.85
CA GLN A 693 31.52 29.79 20.16
C GLN A 693 30.34 30.33 20.98
N ARG A 694 30.09 31.64 20.96
CA ARG A 694 28.90 32.23 21.61
C ARG A 694 27.60 31.73 20.98
N MET A 695 27.50 31.76 19.65
CA MET A 695 26.33 31.23 18.94
C MET A 695 26.08 29.75 19.22
N GLN A 696 27.14 28.94 19.37
CA GLN A 696 27.01 27.53 19.74
C GLN A 696 26.46 27.34 21.15
N ILE A 697 26.92 28.15 22.11
CA ILE A 697 26.41 28.11 23.50
C ILE A 697 24.95 28.54 23.54
N ASP A 698 24.58 29.60 22.83
CA ASP A 698 23.20 30.11 22.77
C ASP A 698 22.26 29.10 22.09
N LEU A 699 22.69 28.52 20.96
CA LEU A 699 21.91 27.49 20.27
C LEU A 699 21.72 26.24 21.14
N LYS A 700 22.75 25.84 21.89
CA LYS A 700 22.64 24.72 22.83
C LYS A 700 21.68 25.03 23.97
N ARG A 701 21.72 26.25 24.51
CA ARG A 701 20.78 26.71 25.54
C ARG A 701 19.34 26.71 25.03
N ASP A 702 19.11 27.16 23.81
CA ASP A 702 17.78 27.16 23.19
C ASP A 702 17.28 25.74 22.92
N TYR A 703 18.17 24.84 22.50
CA TYR A 703 17.86 23.42 22.37
C TYR A 703 17.44 22.80 23.71
N ASP A 704 18.22 23.04 24.77
CA ASP A 704 17.91 22.54 26.11
C ASP A 704 16.58 23.12 26.65
N ASN A 705 16.32 24.41 26.42
CA ASN A 705 15.05 25.04 26.79
C ASN A 705 13.86 24.42 26.05
N LYS A 706 13.96 24.22 24.74
CA LYS A 706 12.91 23.56 23.95
C LYS A 706 12.67 22.13 24.41
N HIS A 707 13.72 21.40 24.78
CA HIS A 707 13.59 20.06 25.35
C HIS A 707 12.84 20.05 26.68
N ILE A 708 13.10 21.03 27.54
CA ILE A 708 12.38 21.19 28.80
C ILE A 708 10.91 21.52 28.52
N GLU A 709 10.63 22.45 27.61
CA GLU A 709 9.27 22.85 27.23
C GLU A 709 8.46 21.67 26.65
N ILE A 710 9.03 20.90 25.72
CA ILE A 710 8.40 19.71 25.15
C ILE A 710 8.14 18.66 26.24
N ARG A 711 9.10 18.45 27.15
CA ARG A 711 8.94 17.49 28.26
C ARG A 711 7.83 17.91 29.21
N GLU A 712 7.74 19.19 29.55
CA GLU A 712 6.67 19.71 30.40
C GLU A 712 5.30 19.67 29.71
N ALA A 713 5.23 20.02 28.43
CA ALA A 713 4.00 19.93 27.65
C ALA A 713 3.50 18.48 27.57
N SER A 714 4.40 17.52 27.31
CA SER A 714 4.10 16.09 27.30
C SER A 714 3.59 15.61 28.66
N LYS A 715 4.24 16.03 29.76
CA LYS A 715 3.78 15.72 31.13
C LYS A 715 2.38 16.27 31.40
N ARG A 716 2.10 17.52 31.02
CA ARG A 716 0.76 18.13 31.19
C ARG A 716 -0.30 17.38 30.39
N LEU A 717 0.00 17.00 29.15
CA LEU A 717 -0.91 16.22 28.31
C LEU A 717 -1.19 14.84 28.91
N GLN A 718 -0.15 14.17 29.42
CA GLN A 718 -0.30 12.88 30.11
C GLN A 718 -1.21 13.03 31.34
N GLU A 719 -0.96 14.00 32.21
CA GLU A 719 -1.78 14.27 33.40
C GLU A 719 -3.25 14.57 33.03
N GLN A 720 -3.49 15.35 31.97
CA GLN A 720 -4.83 15.61 31.44
C GLN A 720 -5.52 14.34 30.93
N SER A 721 -4.78 13.47 30.23
CA SER A 721 -5.32 12.20 29.74
C SER A 721 -5.65 11.24 30.88
N GLU A 722 -4.78 11.15 31.90
CA GLU A 722 -5.00 10.34 33.10
C GLU A 722 -6.21 10.84 33.90
N HIS A 723 -6.35 12.16 34.04
CA HIS A 723 -7.52 12.76 34.68
C HIS A 723 -8.82 12.44 33.92
N THR A 724 -8.80 12.55 32.59
CA THR A 724 -9.95 12.23 31.74
C THR A 724 -10.34 10.76 31.84
N ILE A 725 -9.36 9.85 31.80
CA ILE A 725 -9.58 8.41 31.99
C ILE A 725 -10.18 8.14 33.38
N THR A 726 -9.69 8.82 34.41
CA THR A 726 -10.19 8.67 35.79
C THR A 726 -11.64 9.13 35.88
N LEU A 727 -11.98 10.25 35.25
CA LEU A 727 -13.36 10.77 35.21
C LEU A 727 -14.30 9.81 34.47
N GLU A 728 -13.89 9.30 33.31
CA GLU A 728 -14.69 8.32 32.55
C GLU A 728 -14.84 7.00 33.29
N LYS A 729 -13.81 6.52 33.99
CA LYS A 729 -13.91 5.35 34.88
C LYS A 729 -14.94 5.58 35.99
N SER A 730 -14.92 6.75 36.64
CA SER A 730 -15.91 7.10 37.67
C SER A 730 -17.33 7.17 37.12
N LYS A 731 -17.52 7.68 35.89
CA LYS A 731 -18.83 7.69 35.23
C LYS A 731 -19.31 6.28 34.90
N ASN A 732 -18.45 5.43 34.35
CA ASN A 732 -18.78 4.03 34.07
C ASN A 732 -19.16 3.29 35.35
N GLN A 733 -18.42 3.49 36.43
CA GLN A 733 -18.75 2.90 37.72
C GLN A 733 -20.13 3.36 38.23
N ALA A 734 -20.45 4.66 38.12
CA ALA A 734 -21.77 5.16 38.48
C ALA A 734 -22.91 4.58 37.62
N LEU A 735 -22.67 4.39 36.31
CA LEU A 735 -23.62 3.74 35.41
C LEU A 735 -23.80 2.25 35.73
N ASP A 736 -22.72 1.54 36.07
CA ASP A 736 -22.77 0.14 36.50
C ASP A 736 -23.57 -0.02 37.79
N ASP A 737 -23.37 0.87 38.77
CA ASP A 737 -24.14 0.91 40.01
C ASP A 737 -25.64 1.15 39.72
N GLU A 738 -25.96 2.06 38.80
CA GLU A 738 -27.34 2.30 38.38
C GLU A 738 -27.94 1.10 37.63
N LEU A 739 -27.17 0.44 36.77
CA LEU A 739 -27.59 -0.76 36.06
C LEU A 739 -27.87 -1.90 37.04
N ILE A 740 -27.03 -2.09 38.06
CA ILE A 740 -27.26 -3.06 39.15
C ILE A 740 -28.56 -2.71 39.90
N ARG A 741 -28.78 -1.43 40.22
CA ARG A 741 -30.01 -0.96 40.89
C ARG A 741 -31.25 -1.27 40.05
N LEU A 742 -31.23 -0.95 38.76
CA LEU A 742 -32.35 -1.20 37.85
C LEU A 742 -32.60 -2.69 37.66
N LYS A 743 -31.56 -3.52 37.51
CA LYS A 743 -31.69 -4.99 37.44
C LYS A 743 -32.34 -5.56 38.70
N ARG A 744 -31.96 -5.07 39.88
CA ARG A 744 -32.57 -5.49 41.15
C ARG A 744 -34.06 -5.12 41.18
N SER A 745 -34.41 -3.90 40.80
CA SER A 745 -35.81 -3.46 40.73
C SER A 745 -36.62 -4.29 39.73
N LEU A 746 -36.06 -4.60 38.55
CA LEU A 746 -36.72 -5.43 37.55
C LEU A 746 -36.96 -6.85 38.07
N ALA A 747 -35.99 -7.47 38.75
CA ALA A 747 -36.16 -8.77 39.36
C ALA A 747 -37.25 -8.78 40.46
N GLU A 748 -37.34 -7.71 41.25
CA GLU A 748 -38.41 -7.53 42.24
C GLU A 748 -39.79 -7.42 41.57
N TRP A 749 -39.91 -6.66 40.49
CA TRP A 749 -41.16 -6.54 39.73
C TRP A 749 -41.55 -7.83 39.01
N GLU A 750 -40.60 -8.53 38.41
CA GLU A 750 -40.84 -9.87 37.82
C GLU A 750 -41.30 -10.86 38.87
N LYS A 751 -40.72 -10.83 40.09
CA LYS A 751 -41.20 -11.66 41.19
C LYS A 751 -42.64 -11.30 41.56
N ARG A 752 -42.94 -10.02 41.78
CA ARG A 752 -44.31 -9.56 42.08
C ARG A 752 -45.30 -9.95 40.99
N TYR A 753 -44.90 -9.85 39.72
CA TYR A 753 -45.71 -10.25 38.59
C TYR A 753 -45.98 -11.75 38.59
N ARG A 754 -44.95 -12.58 38.80
CA ARG A 754 -45.10 -14.04 38.97
C ARG A 754 -46.02 -14.40 40.13
N ASP A 755 -45.87 -13.74 41.28
CA ASP A 755 -46.72 -13.96 42.45
C ASP A 755 -48.19 -13.63 42.09
N LYS A 756 -48.44 -12.53 41.36
CA LYS A 756 -49.78 -12.17 40.87
C LYS A 756 -50.33 -13.15 39.83
N GLU A 757 -49.50 -13.68 38.93
CA GLU A 757 -49.92 -14.74 37.99
C GLU A 757 -50.31 -16.02 38.72
N GLN A 758 -49.56 -16.41 39.77
CA GLN A 758 -49.91 -17.57 40.60
C GLN A 758 -51.21 -17.35 41.37
N GLU A 759 -51.42 -16.16 41.93
CA GLU A 759 -52.69 -15.77 42.57
C GLU A 759 -53.85 -15.85 41.56
N TYR A 760 -53.66 -15.34 40.34
CA TYR A 760 -54.66 -15.39 39.27
C TYR A 760 -54.97 -16.83 38.83
N PHE A 761 -53.94 -17.67 38.67
CA PHE A 761 -54.11 -19.09 38.38
C PHE A 761 -54.93 -19.79 39.47
N SER A 762 -54.56 -19.58 40.73
CA SER A 762 -55.29 -20.12 41.89
C SER A 762 -56.73 -19.64 41.94
N TYR A 763 -56.99 -18.37 41.60
CA TYR A 763 -58.35 -17.82 41.51
C TYR A 763 -59.16 -18.49 40.39
N LYS A 764 -58.56 -18.69 39.21
CA LYS A 764 -59.20 -19.38 38.08
C LYS A 764 -59.51 -20.84 38.40
N GLU A 765 -58.64 -21.53 39.13
CA GLU A 765 -58.89 -22.90 39.58
C GLU A 765 -60.00 -22.98 40.63
N LYS A 766 -60.04 -22.02 41.58
CA LYS A 766 -61.17 -21.86 42.51
C LYS A 766 -62.49 -21.59 41.78
N GLN A 767 -62.50 -20.77 40.74
CA GLN A 767 -63.70 -20.57 39.90
C GLN A 767 -64.09 -21.84 39.14
N ARG A 768 -63.14 -22.58 38.57
CA ARG A 768 -63.42 -23.85 37.89
C ARG A 768 -63.97 -24.92 38.83
N SER A 769 -63.57 -24.90 40.09
CA SER A 769 -64.05 -25.82 41.13
C SER A 769 -65.27 -25.32 41.91
N ALA A 770 -65.81 -24.15 41.54
CA ALA A 770 -66.98 -23.56 42.18
C ALA A 770 -68.17 -24.53 42.08
N PRO A 771 -69.03 -24.57 43.12
CA PRO A 771 -70.19 -25.46 43.17
C PRO A 771 -71.12 -25.21 41.98
N GLU A 772 -71.21 -23.99 41.46
CA GLU A 772 -72.00 -23.63 40.28
C GLU A 772 -71.53 -24.36 39.01
N VAL A 773 -70.21 -24.47 38.78
CA VAL A 773 -69.67 -25.21 37.62
C VAL A 773 -69.89 -26.72 37.78
N LYS A 774 -69.76 -27.24 39.00
CA LYS A 774 -70.04 -28.65 39.31
C LYS A 774 -71.51 -28.99 39.14
N LEU A 775 -72.41 -28.14 39.64
CA LEU A 775 -73.85 -28.25 39.47
C LEU A 775 -74.23 -28.12 37.99
N GLN A 776 -73.59 -27.23 37.22
CA GLN A 776 -73.84 -27.14 35.78
C GLN A 776 -73.41 -28.42 35.04
N ALA A 777 -72.29 -29.03 35.44
CA ALA A 777 -71.88 -30.32 34.90
C ALA A 777 -72.85 -31.45 35.29
N GLU A 778 -73.34 -31.46 36.53
CA GLU A 778 -74.37 -32.39 37.01
C GLU A 778 -75.70 -32.20 36.28
N ILE A 779 -76.15 -30.95 36.09
CA ILE A 779 -77.33 -30.61 35.29
C ILE A 779 -77.17 -31.13 33.86
N ASN A 780 -76.00 -30.96 33.24
CA ASN A 780 -75.75 -31.48 31.89
C ASN A 780 -75.82 -33.02 31.86
N MET A 781 -75.26 -33.70 32.86
CA MET A 781 -75.32 -35.16 32.98
C MET A 781 -76.75 -35.66 33.21
N LEU A 782 -77.48 -35.05 34.14
CA LEU A 782 -78.88 -35.38 34.40
C LEU A 782 -79.78 -35.07 33.19
N THR A 783 -79.45 -34.04 32.41
CA THR A 783 -80.15 -33.73 31.16
C THR A 783 -79.92 -34.82 30.11
N LEU A 784 -78.69 -35.34 30.00
CA LEU A 784 -78.40 -36.48 29.12
C LEU A 784 -79.15 -37.74 29.57
N GLU A 785 -79.15 -38.05 30.86
CA GLU A 785 -79.87 -39.20 31.42
C GLU A 785 -81.37 -39.07 31.21
N LYS A 786 -81.95 -37.89 31.48
CA LYS A 786 -83.36 -37.58 31.17
C LYS A 786 -83.67 -37.83 29.70
N ASN A 787 -82.82 -37.37 28.79
CA ASN A 787 -83.02 -37.57 27.35
C ASN A 787 -82.95 -39.05 26.95
N GLU A 788 -82.07 -39.84 27.58
CA GLU A 788 -81.99 -41.28 27.34
C GLU A 788 -83.23 -42.01 27.89
N LEU A 789 -83.66 -41.67 29.10
CA LEU A 789 -84.89 -42.21 29.70
C LEU A 789 -86.12 -41.83 28.87
N GLN A 790 -86.19 -40.61 28.36
CA GLN A 790 -87.26 -40.18 27.46
C GLN A 790 -87.28 -41.02 26.17
N ARG A 791 -86.11 -41.26 25.55
CA ARG A 791 -86.02 -42.16 24.38
C ARG A 791 -86.47 -43.59 24.71
N LYS A 792 -86.13 -44.11 25.88
CA LYS A 792 -86.59 -45.43 26.35
C LYS A 792 -88.10 -45.46 26.56
N LEU A 793 -88.66 -44.39 27.14
CA LEU A 793 -90.11 -44.24 27.32
C LEU A 793 -90.82 -44.22 25.96
N ASP A 794 -90.35 -43.42 25.01
CA ASP A 794 -90.93 -43.33 23.66
C ASP A 794 -90.83 -44.68 22.91
N ALA A 795 -89.72 -45.41 23.06
CA ALA A 795 -89.57 -46.76 22.53
C ALA A 795 -90.56 -47.77 23.19
N SER A 796 -90.78 -47.64 24.50
CA SER A 796 -91.76 -48.47 25.22
C SER A 796 -93.19 -48.15 24.80
N LEU A 797 -93.52 -46.86 24.60
CA LEU A 797 -94.84 -46.44 24.16
C LEU A 797 -95.13 -46.89 22.72
N THR A 798 -94.16 -46.73 21.82
CA THR A 798 -94.31 -47.20 20.43
C THR A 798 -94.40 -48.72 20.34
N SER A 799 -93.67 -49.47 21.17
CA SER A 799 -93.82 -50.93 21.22
C SER A 799 -95.16 -51.36 21.83
N ALA A 800 -95.66 -50.67 22.86
CA ALA A 800 -96.99 -50.89 23.41
C ALA A 800 -98.10 -50.60 22.38
N ASP A 801 -97.98 -49.52 21.60
CA ASP A 801 -98.92 -49.22 20.52
C ASP A 801 -98.88 -50.28 19.41
N ARG A 802 -97.68 -50.74 19.02
CA ARG A 802 -97.53 -51.87 18.08
C ARG A 802 -98.20 -53.14 18.61
N TYR A 803 -98.04 -53.46 19.89
CA TYR A 803 -98.70 -54.62 20.50
C TYR A 803 -100.22 -54.46 20.50
N LYS A 804 -100.73 -53.28 20.87
CA LYS A 804 -102.16 -52.95 20.77
C LYS A 804 -102.68 -53.12 19.34
N GLN A 805 -101.95 -52.64 18.33
CA GLN A 805 -102.32 -52.81 16.93
C GLN A 805 -102.34 -54.29 16.50
N GLN A 806 -101.34 -55.08 16.91
CA GLN A 806 -101.31 -56.52 16.65
C GLN A 806 -102.47 -57.25 17.32
N TRP A 807 -102.80 -56.89 18.57
CA TRP A 807 -103.91 -57.46 19.30
C TRP A 807 -105.26 -57.10 18.66
N LEU A 808 -105.45 -55.85 18.21
CA LEU A 808 -106.62 -55.44 17.45
C LEU A 808 -106.77 -56.22 16.12
N LYS A 809 -105.66 -56.51 15.44
CA LYS A 809 -105.67 -57.39 14.24
C LYS A 809 -106.07 -58.81 14.60
N ALA A 810 -105.51 -59.38 15.66
CA ALA A 810 -105.88 -60.72 16.14
C ALA A 810 -107.35 -60.80 16.55
N LEU A 811 -107.89 -59.74 17.19
CA LEU A 811 -109.31 -59.66 17.55
C LEU A 811 -110.21 -59.63 16.31
N LYS A 812 -109.83 -58.88 15.27
CA LYS A 812 -110.56 -58.88 13.98
C LYS A 812 -110.53 -60.24 13.29
N GLU A 813 -109.37 -60.91 13.28
CA GLU A 813 -109.27 -62.28 12.73
C GLU A 813 -110.10 -63.28 13.56
N TYR A 814 -110.11 -63.17 14.88
CA TYR A 814 -110.99 -63.97 15.74
C TYR A 814 -112.47 -63.73 15.44
N GLN A 815 -112.90 -62.47 15.30
CA GLN A 815 -114.27 -62.14 14.89
C GLN A 815 -114.60 -62.74 13.52
N ARG A 816 -113.68 -62.68 12.56
CA ARG A 816 -113.84 -63.27 11.22
C ARG A 816 -113.94 -64.79 11.26
N LEU A 817 -113.12 -65.46 12.08
CA LEU A 817 -113.20 -66.90 12.31
C LEU A 817 -114.53 -67.29 12.98
N LYS A 818 -114.94 -66.55 14.01
CA LYS A 818 -116.23 -66.76 14.68
C LYS A 818 -117.41 -66.58 13.72
N GLN A 819 -117.35 -65.57 12.84
CA GLN A 819 -118.35 -65.36 11.79
C GLN A 819 -118.39 -66.55 10.82
N ARG A 820 -117.21 -67.03 10.38
CA ARG A 820 -117.10 -68.18 9.47
C ARG A 820 -117.64 -69.48 10.09
N GLU A 821 -117.37 -69.72 11.37
CA GLU A 821 -117.96 -70.83 12.15
C GLU A 821 -119.49 -70.73 12.25
N GLN A 822 -120.03 -69.52 12.51
CA GLN A 822 -121.48 -69.29 12.51
C GLN A 822 -122.09 -69.52 11.12
N ASP A 823 -121.44 -69.07 10.06
CA ASP A 823 -121.90 -69.29 8.69
C ASP A 823 -121.84 -70.78 8.31
N GLN A 824 -120.78 -71.51 8.71
CA GLN A 824 -120.71 -72.96 8.54
C GLN A 824 -121.82 -73.70 9.32
N SER A 825 -122.10 -73.28 10.55
CA SER A 825 -123.20 -73.81 11.35
C SER A 825 -124.56 -73.56 10.69
N LYS A 826 -124.77 -72.35 10.12
CA LYS A 826 -125.98 -72.03 9.34
C LYS A 826 -126.10 -72.88 8.08
N VAL A 827 -125.01 -73.10 7.35
CA VAL A 827 -124.98 -73.96 6.15
C VAL A 827 -125.29 -75.41 6.50
N LEU A 828 -124.71 -75.94 7.60
CA LEU A 828 -125.04 -77.27 8.11
C LEU A 828 -126.52 -77.39 8.47
N LEU A 829 -127.09 -76.38 9.12
CA LEU A 829 -128.51 -76.33 9.46
C LEU A 829 -129.39 -76.28 8.21
N GLN A 830 -129.03 -75.48 7.21
CA GLN A 830 -129.71 -75.44 5.91
C GLN A 830 -129.63 -76.79 5.19
N LYS A 831 -128.48 -77.47 5.26
CA LYS A 831 -128.33 -78.81 4.67
C LYS A 831 -129.22 -79.83 5.38
N GLN A 832 -129.34 -79.78 6.71
CA GLN A 832 -130.31 -80.61 7.45
C GLN A 832 -131.76 -80.27 7.08
N GLN A 833 -132.10 -78.99 6.90
CA GLN A 833 -133.42 -78.57 6.41
C GLN A 833 -133.70 -79.10 5.00
N GLN A 834 -132.72 -79.04 4.10
CA GLN A 834 -132.84 -79.57 2.74
C GLN A 834 -132.94 -81.10 2.72
N GLU A 835 -132.22 -81.81 3.58
CA GLU A 835 -132.37 -83.27 3.74
C GLU A 835 -133.76 -83.63 4.28
N LEU A 836 -134.29 -82.85 5.23
CA LEU A 836 -135.67 -83.00 5.73
C LEU A 836 -136.71 -82.69 4.66
N GLU A 837 -136.52 -81.65 3.84
CA GLU A 837 -137.40 -81.35 2.70
C GLU A 837 -137.32 -82.43 1.62
N HIS A 838 -136.12 -82.95 1.33
CA HIS A 838 -135.94 -84.04 0.37
C HIS A 838 -136.58 -85.34 0.87
N MET A 839 -136.56 -85.61 2.18
CA MET A 839 -137.32 -86.70 2.82
C MET A 839 -138.83 -86.46 2.75
N ARG A 840 -139.30 -85.23 2.97
CA ARG A 840 -140.71 -84.83 2.82
C ARG A 840 -141.21 -85.01 1.38
N LEU A 841 -140.41 -84.61 0.39
CA LEU A 841 -140.71 -84.79 -1.04
C LEU A 841 -140.73 -86.27 -1.44
N ARG A 842 -139.86 -87.12 -0.89
CA ARG A 842 -139.95 -88.58 -1.09
C ARG A 842 -141.21 -89.18 -0.47
N TYR A 843 -141.62 -88.69 0.70
CA TYR A 843 -142.86 -89.11 1.33
C TYR A 843 -144.09 -88.71 0.49
N LEU A 844 -144.13 -87.46 0.01
CA LEU A 844 -145.20 -86.98 -0.89
C LEU A 844 -145.22 -87.75 -2.23
N ALA A 845 -144.07 -88.09 -2.79
CA ALA A 845 -143.99 -88.91 -4.02
C ALA A 845 -144.37 -90.39 -3.80
N ALA A 846 -144.21 -90.91 -2.57
CA ALA A 846 -144.70 -92.23 -2.18
C ALA A 846 -146.22 -92.21 -1.93
N GLU A 847 -146.73 -91.15 -1.29
CA GLU A 847 -148.16 -90.87 -1.11
C GLU A 847 -148.87 -90.70 -2.47
N GLU A 848 -148.29 -89.97 -3.44
CA GLU A 848 -148.81 -89.85 -4.81
C GLU A 848 -148.81 -91.18 -5.60
N ASN A 849 -147.86 -92.10 -5.35
CA ASN A 849 -147.87 -93.42 -6.00
C ASN A 849 -148.91 -94.39 -5.40
N ASP A 850 -149.19 -94.28 -4.09
CA ASP A 850 -150.29 -95.01 -3.46
C ASP A 850 -151.65 -94.40 -3.83
N ILE A 851 -151.72 -93.07 -4.05
CA ILE A 851 -152.88 -92.38 -4.64
C ILE A 851 -153.09 -92.83 -6.10
N MET A 852 -152.05 -92.91 -6.94
CA MET A 852 -152.16 -93.36 -8.34
C MET A 852 -152.58 -94.85 -8.46
N LYS A 853 -152.19 -95.71 -7.52
CA LYS A 853 -152.67 -97.11 -7.45
C LYS A 853 -154.11 -97.20 -6.94
N ASN A 854 -154.53 -96.29 -6.07
CA ASN A 854 -155.94 -96.14 -5.69
C ASN A 854 -156.77 -95.58 -6.85
N ASP A 855 -156.25 -94.66 -7.65
CA ASP A 855 -156.94 -94.07 -8.81
C ASP A 855 -157.14 -95.06 -9.96
N HIS A 856 -156.20 -96.00 -10.17
CA HIS A 856 -156.37 -97.10 -11.14
C HIS A 856 -157.47 -98.10 -10.73
N LYS A 857 -157.74 -98.24 -9.42
CA LYS A 857 -158.86 -99.03 -8.89
C LYS A 857 -160.16 -98.22 -8.77
N GLN A 858 -160.08 -96.89 -8.69
CA GLN A 858 -161.24 -95.99 -8.66
C GLN A 858 -161.81 -95.69 -10.05
N LEU A 859 -161.01 -95.73 -11.12
CA LEU A 859 -161.50 -95.60 -12.50
C LEU A 859 -162.35 -96.80 -12.98
N GLU A 860 -162.21 -97.97 -12.36
CA GLU A 860 -163.05 -99.15 -12.64
C GLU A 860 -164.36 -99.15 -11.83
N SER A 861 -164.38 -98.41 -10.70
CA SER A 861 -165.53 -98.26 -9.81
C SER A 861 -166.41 -97.04 -10.12
N ILE A 862 -165.93 -96.04 -10.89
CA ILE A 862 -166.67 -94.83 -11.32
C ILE A 862 -167.19 -94.97 -12.77
N LYS A 863 -167.49 -96.21 -13.19
CA LYS A 863 -168.35 -96.51 -14.34
C LYS A 863 -169.77 -96.96 -13.92
N ASN A 864 -169.98 -97.31 -12.65
CA ASN A 864 -171.25 -97.82 -12.15
C ASN A 864 -171.84 -96.91 -11.07
N GLU A 865 -172.62 -95.91 -11.51
CA GLU A 865 -173.58 -95.15 -10.68
C GLU A 865 -172.95 -94.05 -9.81
N LEU A 866 -173.28 -92.77 -9.86
CA LEU A 866 -174.49 -92.08 -10.34
C LEU A 866 -175.79 -92.81 -9.97
N ASN A 867 -175.98 -93.07 -8.67
CA ASN A 867 -177.30 -92.99 -8.05
C ASN A 867 -177.23 -92.91 -6.51
N LYS A 868 -177.67 -91.74 -6.03
CA LYS A 868 -178.28 -91.44 -4.71
C LYS A 868 -177.39 -91.05 -3.51
N LEU A 869 -177.48 -89.73 -3.23
CA LEU A 869 -177.85 -89.08 -1.95
C LEU A 869 -176.88 -89.23 -0.75
N ARG A 870 -176.73 -88.30 0.20
CA ARG A 870 -177.19 -86.91 0.45
C ARG A 870 -176.68 -86.53 1.86
N ASP A 871 -176.34 -85.24 2.02
CA ASP A 871 -176.25 -84.36 3.22
C ASP A 871 -175.68 -84.81 4.58
N VAL A 872 -174.83 -83.96 5.18
CA VAL A 872 -175.08 -83.15 6.42
C VAL A 872 -173.80 -82.88 7.26
N SER A 873 -173.45 -81.57 7.35
CA SER A 873 -172.94 -80.73 8.48
C SER A 873 -171.68 -81.01 9.37
N THR A 874 -170.86 -79.94 9.47
CA THR A 874 -170.36 -79.17 10.67
C THR A 874 -169.15 -79.56 11.57
N THR A 875 -168.22 -78.58 11.70
CA THR A 875 -167.48 -78.04 12.91
C THR A 875 -166.10 -78.66 13.33
N PRO A 876 -165.27 -78.03 14.22
CA PRO A 876 -164.03 -77.29 13.85
C PRO A 876 -162.81 -77.53 14.80
N THR A 877 -161.85 -76.58 14.86
CA THR A 877 -160.75 -76.31 15.87
C THR A 877 -159.39 -77.01 15.56
N ILE A 878 -158.16 -76.43 15.58
CA ILE A 878 -157.38 -75.64 16.57
C ILE A 878 -156.13 -74.94 15.93
N SER A 879 -155.74 -73.79 16.52
CA SER A 879 -154.51 -72.93 16.53
C SER A 879 -153.18 -73.39 15.88
N GLY A 880 -152.21 -72.53 15.48
CA GLY A 880 -152.01 -71.08 15.58
C GLY A 880 -150.50 -70.69 15.56
N GLY A 881 -150.18 -69.43 15.16
CA GLY A 881 -148.92 -68.70 15.46
C GLY A 881 -147.90 -68.55 14.31
N LEU A 882 -147.83 -67.45 13.52
CA LEU A 882 -147.24 -66.10 13.74
C LEU A 882 -145.68 -66.05 13.76
N GLN A 883 -144.95 -65.08 13.19
CA GLN A 883 -145.24 -63.91 12.34
C GLN A 883 -143.90 -63.30 11.87
N THR A 884 -143.95 -62.54 10.79
CA THR A 884 -142.87 -61.74 10.20
C THR A 884 -143.26 -60.25 10.14
N ASN A 885 -142.24 -59.40 10.21
CA ASN A 885 -142.07 -58.03 9.65
C ASN A 885 -143.18 -56.98 9.74
N SER A 886 -142.77 -55.77 10.13
CA SER A 886 -143.25 -54.47 9.60
C SER A 886 -142.25 -53.38 10.04
N THR A 887 -141.70 -52.55 9.12
CA THR A 887 -142.19 -51.20 8.71
C THR A 887 -142.28 -50.22 9.90
N LEU A 888 -141.86 -48.95 9.86
CA LEU A 888 -142.04 -47.90 8.84
C LEU A 888 -141.42 -46.57 9.40
N SER A 889 -140.92 -45.68 8.52
CA SER A 889 -141.07 -44.20 8.48
C SER A 889 -140.76 -43.30 9.70
N ASP A 890 -140.52 -41.99 9.59
CA ASP A 890 -139.94 -41.04 8.62
C ASP A 890 -140.07 -39.66 9.31
N ASP A 891 -139.11 -38.77 9.09
CA ASP A 891 -139.23 -37.30 9.02
C ASP A 891 -139.86 -36.46 10.16
N ASN A 892 -139.07 -35.58 10.80
CA ASN A 892 -138.80 -34.22 10.30
C ASN A 892 -138.12 -33.32 11.37
N ASP A 893 -136.96 -32.80 10.99
CA ASP A 893 -136.68 -31.36 10.83
C ASP A 893 -136.99 -30.39 11.99
N HIS A 894 -135.94 -30.01 12.76
CA HIS A 894 -135.78 -28.66 13.36
C HIS A 894 -134.46 -28.49 14.17
N LEU A 895 -133.27 -28.77 13.60
CA LEU A 895 -132.02 -28.49 14.33
C LEU A 895 -130.77 -28.15 13.47
N GLU A 896 -130.93 -27.73 12.22
CA GLU A 896 -129.79 -27.50 11.30
C GLU A 896 -129.37 -26.03 11.12
N GLN A 897 -130.08 -25.06 11.73
CA GLN A 897 -129.84 -23.62 11.49
C GLN A 897 -128.95 -22.93 12.55
N VAL A 898 -128.70 -23.57 13.70
CA VAL A 898 -127.85 -23.04 14.78
C VAL A 898 -126.38 -23.51 14.64
N ASP A 899 -126.16 -24.68 14.04
CA ASP A 899 -124.82 -25.28 13.92
C ASP A 899 -123.98 -24.69 12.79
N GLN A 900 -124.59 -24.17 11.72
CA GLN A 900 -123.86 -23.42 10.68
C GLN A 900 -123.41 -22.02 11.15
N GLN A 901 -124.18 -21.34 12.00
CA GLN A 901 -123.80 -20.02 12.53
C GLN A 901 -122.67 -20.10 13.58
N LEU A 902 -122.60 -21.20 14.34
CA LEU A 902 -121.53 -21.43 15.32
C LEU A 902 -120.19 -21.73 14.64
N GLY A 903 -120.19 -22.47 13.53
CA GLY A 903 -118.99 -22.78 12.75
C GLY A 903 -118.31 -21.54 12.16
N VAL A 904 -119.10 -20.63 11.56
CA VAL A 904 -118.58 -19.39 10.95
C VAL A 904 -117.94 -18.46 11.98
N LEU A 905 -118.51 -18.35 13.18
CA LEU A 905 -117.98 -17.47 14.24
C LEU A 905 -116.66 -17.98 14.83
N ILE A 906 -116.49 -19.31 14.91
CA ILE A 906 -115.24 -19.95 15.38
C ILE A 906 -114.14 -19.79 14.31
N GLU A 907 -114.47 -20.02 13.04
CA GLU A 907 -113.53 -19.86 11.92
C GLU A 907 -113.05 -18.41 11.76
N HIS A 908 -113.92 -17.43 11.98
CA HIS A 908 -113.55 -16.00 11.90
C HIS A 908 -112.64 -15.56 13.06
N ARG A 909 -112.83 -16.11 14.28
CA ARG A 909 -111.91 -15.90 15.42
C ARG A 909 -110.53 -16.49 15.13
N ASP A 910 -110.49 -17.73 14.66
CA ASP A 910 -109.24 -18.46 14.43
C ASP A 910 -108.45 -17.85 13.26
N THR A 911 -109.15 -17.39 12.22
CA THR A 911 -108.54 -16.64 11.11
C THR A 911 -107.93 -15.31 11.59
N LEU A 912 -108.62 -14.54 12.45
CA LEU A 912 -108.12 -13.27 12.97
C LEU A 912 -106.90 -13.45 13.88
N LEU A 913 -106.88 -14.47 14.74
CA LEU A 913 -105.72 -14.81 15.58
C LEU A 913 -104.53 -15.32 14.75
N GLN A 914 -104.78 -16.00 13.63
CA GLN A 914 -103.74 -16.55 12.76
C GLN A 914 -103.06 -15.49 11.86
N THR A 915 -103.64 -14.28 11.73
CA THR A 915 -102.97 -13.14 11.06
C THR A 915 -101.83 -12.51 11.88
N GLY A 916 -101.71 -12.85 13.17
CA GLY A 916 -100.65 -12.33 14.05
C GLY A 916 -100.77 -10.84 14.42
N THR A 917 -101.85 -10.17 14.01
CA THR A 917 -102.10 -8.74 14.30
C THR A 917 -103.08 -8.50 15.45
N TYR A 918 -103.80 -9.53 15.89
CA TYR A 918 -104.76 -9.49 17.00
C TYR A 918 -104.33 -10.46 18.10
N THR A 919 -104.54 -10.07 19.35
CA THR A 919 -104.25 -10.90 20.54
C THR A 919 -105.54 -11.25 21.29
N HIS A 920 -105.52 -12.27 22.16
CA HIS A 920 -106.67 -12.63 23.00
C HIS A 920 -107.16 -11.48 23.92
N SER A 921 -106.36 -10.42 24.06
CA SER A 921 -106.69 -9.20 24.81
C SER A 921 -107.43 -8.13 24.01
N ASP A 922 -107.60 -8.27 22.69
CA ASP A 922 -108.27 -7.25 21.87
C ASP A 922 -109.80 -7.29 22.01
N ALA A 923 -110.42 -6.12 22.11
CA ALA A 923 -111.86 -5.97 22.34
C ALA A 923 -112.73 -6.65 21.26
N LEU A 924 -112.23 -6.72 20.03
CA LEU A 924 -112.91 -7.41 18.92
C LEU A 924 -112.91 -8.93 19.11
N ILE A 925 -111.79 -9.51 19.56
CA ILE A 925 -111.66 -10.95 19.84
C ILE A 925 -112.51 -11.32 21.07
N GLN A 926 -112.52 -10.49 22.11
CA GLN A 926 -113.35 -10.70 23.31
C GLN A 926 -114.85 -10.63 23.01
N GLU A 927 -115.29 -9.73 22.12
CA GLU A 927 -116.69 -9.65 21.68
C GLU A 927 -117.10 -10.86 20.83
N LEU A 928 -116.20 -11.39 19.99
CA LEU A 928 -116.43 -12.65 19.26
C LEU A 928 -116.53 -13.85 20.23
N GLU A 929 -115.66 -13.90 21.24
CA GLU A 929 -115.65 -14.96 22.25
C GLU A 929 -116.91 -14.92 23.14
N ARG A 930 -117.40 -13.71 23.46
CA ARG A 930 -118.69 -13.48 24.13
C ARG A 930 -119.87 -14.00 23.29
N ARG A 931 -119.89 -13.71 21.98
CA ARG A 931 -120.95 -14.19 21.06
C ARG A 931 -120.92 -15.70 20.85
N ILE A 932 -119.73 -16.32 20.81
CA ILE A 932 -119.58 -17.79 20.77
C ILE A 932 -120.13 -18.42 22.06
N GLN A 933 -119.84 -17.83 23.23
CA GLN A 933 -120.39 -18.30 24.50
C GLN A 933 -121.91 -18.12 24.59
N GLU A 934 -122.49 -17.04 24.06
CA GLU A 934 -123.94 -16.84 23.99
C GLU A 934 -124.62 -17.85 23.05
N ALA A 935 -124.01 -18.17 21.90
CA ALA A 935 -124.49 -19.18 20.98
C ALA A 935 -124.41 -20.60 21.59
N MET A 936 -123.32 -20.94 22.28
CA MET A 936 -123.20 -22.22 23.01
C MET A 936 -124.16 -22.32 24.20
N LYS A 937 -124.47 -21.20 24.87
CA LYS A 937 -125.52 -21.17 25.91
C LYS A 937 -126.91 -21.43 25.32
N ARG A 938 -127.22 -20.88 24.15
CA ARG A 938 -128.48 -21.18 23.44
C ARG A 938 -128.58 -22.66 23.01
N LYS A 939 -127.46 -23.29 22.64
CA LYS A 939 -127.37 -24.73 22.33
C LYS A 939 -127.57 -25.62 23.57
N SER A 940 -127.07 -25.22 24.74
CA SER A 940 -127.25 -25.99 25.99
C SER A 940 -128.61 -25.77 26.67
N SER A 941 -129.32 -24.67 26.40
CA SER A 941 -130.70 -24.43 26.87
C SER A 941 -131.79 -25.14 26.06
N SER A 942 -131.46 -25.72 24.90
CA SER A 942 -132.42 -26.46 24.06
C SER A 942 -132.38 -27.99 24.25
N SER A 943 -131.56 -28.49 25.19
CA SER A 943 -131.34 -29.92 25.50
C SER A 943 -132.04 -30.38 26.79
N ARG A 944 -133.00 -29.62 27.32
CA ARG A 944 -133.91 -30.05 28.38
C ARG A 944 -135.35 -29.71 27.97
N HIS A 945 -135.94 -30.53 27.11
CA HIS A 945 -137.34 -30.98 27.14
C HIS A 945 -137.43 -32.28 26.36
#